data_AF-A0A9P6LHH7-F1
#
_entry.id   AF-A0A9P6LHH7-F1
#
_cell.length_a   1.000
_cell.length_b   1.000
_cell.length_c   1.000
_cell.angle_alpha   90.00
_cell.angle_beta   90.00
_cell.angle_gamma   90.00
#
_symmetry.space_group_name_H-M   'P 1'
#
loop_
_entity.id
_entity.type
_entity.pdbx_description
1 polymer ?
#
loop_
_entity_poly.entity_id
_entity_poly.type
_entity_poly.pdbx_seq_one_letter_code
_entity_poly.pdbx_strand_id
1 'polypeptide(L)'
;MSQRTGKEMLLSIEDVKQAASMKLSSTAREFYDAGSTGQITVKENTTAYSKYRVLPRVLVDVSSVDTGVTLFGQKIDFPLCVSPAGVQAMAHPDGELATSRACAKRKVHMGVSSFANHSVEEIRDAGLQAGPIQHVMQLYTMKDRESQLRIIRRAEKAGCVAIFLTADSPVLGVRYNEPRNEFRIPEGLSLPMFERTSETIRATTHEGGFDAINSSSHSWAKEIPWLKSVTQMQIWIKGVLTPEDVELAVQYRCDGVIVSNHGGRQLDETPATIDVLPHCVKAAKGRIPVHIDGGIRSGTDIFKAVALGADCVWIGRPVIWGLACDGEAGVTKVLDIMYAEFKRCMQLSLSWYNATNYSRNIADIALWQMSHSREAYMRLHASYRPSALQMSEKYPSVIDWCPFPTIRDALILFHSANPYLDQIICDVATSYVVEVECSDLFAHGKGRGYIRIWDLICAMESLVDLEQDDGSHKRQGDIPTMGSRPPLVSEEAVVTMLPAPSLEDLFTASYAETAFRMLGLNDGVPRFKLDPEIFRQYPEFYDPNANLMPLESPPTSADAASHMSLVAILRHGLRLLIPLAVVSTFYLYLYPVFLGCAFPVVPSNGSDTPNSVEPGGNAAFLEAARQHLPLPIPLQTIGARPAPFRLLALGDPQLEGDTSIRKHGGPLFPHARSFWSQITFKAENSLRQRIRQSLHDVIDIFFEDVFNELESVRKRIDLFGNDFYLAHIYRTVNWWTKPTHVTVLGDLLGSQWIGTEEFRRRGRRYWDRVMRGTERVPDEAAVYPSMEYELTDYLSTTGEPSPVWSRRVINVAGNHDIGYAGDINQDRFGRFERLFGKANYELRFELPVEDPAVNATLVDDEKNPESDRLPPEIRIIVLNDMNLDTPAKDTSLQDATYAFINSVIETSSAVEYNGHFTVVLTHIPLYKPEGVCVDSPFFDFHGEHDGGGVKEQNLLSYDASKGFLEGIFGMSGNTEAPGNGKGRRGVILNGHDHEGCDTFHYINQTDGDLGDRKWQVERWPTAKGRGAVGAPGAPGLREITVRSMMGDFGGNAGLLSAWFDEATWSWQFEYATCALGTQHFWWFAHILDLVAIVGIIAYIVLSVMEANKLPANTKLNGAMKTNGSVPNGAVPSNGAAKKPTENGEVKSS
;
A
#
# COMPACT_ATOMS: atom_id res chain seq x y z
N MET A 1 26.42 6.60 -49.34
CA MET A 1 26.04 7.95 -48.88
C MET A 1 26.82 8.26 -47.61
N SER A 2 27.61 9.34 -47.65
CA SER A 2 28.32 10.07 -46.58
C SER A 2 28.69 9.34 -45.28
N GLN A 3 29.99 9.07 -45.11
CA GLN A 3 30.64 8.97 -43.81
C GLN A 3 30.41 10.28 -43.04
N ARG A 4 29.50 10.28 -42.07
CA ARG A 4 29.44 11.33 -41.05
C ARG A 4 30.59 11.10 -40.08
N THR A 5 31.64 11.91 -40.20
CA THR A 5 32.67 12.13 -39.17
C THR A 5 32.08 12.90 -37.98
N GLY A 6 31.02 12.37 -37.37
CA GLY A 6 30.40 12.91 -36.16
C GLY A 6 30.97 12.19 -34.95
N LYS A 7 31.55 12.94 -34.01
CA LYS A 7 31.96 12.45 -32.68
C LYS A 7 30.77 11.69 -32.06
N GLU A 8 30.96 10.43 -31.67
CA GLU A 8 29.92 9.58 -31.09
C GLU A 8 29.29 10.29 -29.88
N MET A 9 27.98 10.55 -29.94
CA MET A 9 27.28 11.39 -28.96
C MET A 9 26.74 10.51 -27.84
N LEU A 10 27.40 10.52 -26.67
CA LEU A 10 26.92 9.81 -25.47
C LEU A 10 25.80 10.62 -24.80
N LEU A 11 24.58 10.09 -24.83
CA LEU A 11 23.37 10.75 -24.32
C LEU A 11 22.84 10.12 -23.05
N SER A 12 22.97 8.80 -22.91
CA SER A 12 22.49 8.02 -21.77
C SER A 12 23.60 7.23 -21.08
N ILE A 13 23.32 6.73 -19.88
CA ILE A 13 24.24 5.82 -19.17
C ILE A 13 24.38 4.48 -19.91
N GLU A 14 23.37 4.06 -20.66
CA GLU A 14 23.46 2.85 -21.49
C GLU A 14 24.42 3.06 -22.68
N ASP A 15 24.41 4.24 -23.32
CA ASP A 15 25.38 4.57 -24.37
C ASP A 15 26.81 4.54 -23.82
N VAL A 16 27.02 5.09 -22.62
CA VAL A 16 28.31 5.04 -21.92
C VAL A 16 28.72 3.60 -21.64
N LYS A 17 27.79 2.75 -21.18
CA LYS A 17 28.06 1.32 -20.96
C LYS A 17 28.46 0.61 -22.26
N GLN A 18 27.78 0.88 -23.37
CA GLN A 18 28.09 0.28 -24.66
C GLN A 18 29.46 0.73 -25.17
N ALA A 19 29.75 2.02 -25.10
CA ALA A 19 31.06 2.58 -25.45
C ALA A 19 32.19 2.00 -24.58
N ALA A 20 31.96 1.89 -23.27
CA ALA A 20 32.89 1.26 -22.33
C ALA A 20 33.12 -0.22 -22.65
N SER A 21 32.06 -0.95 -23.00
CA SER A 21 32.11 -2.38 -23.31
C SER A 21 32.97 -2.71 -24.53
N MET A 22 33.17 -1.73 -25.43
CA MET A 22 34.08 -1.84 -26.58
C MET A 22 35.54 -1.55 -26.23
N LYS A 23 35.81 -0.84 -25.13
CA LYS A 23 37.16 -0.45 -24.69
C LYS A 23 37.73 -1.34 -23.58
N LEU A 24 36.86 -1.89 -22.74
CA LEU A 24 37.26 -2.82 -21.68
C LEU A 24 37.69 -4.16 -22.26
N SER A 25 38.71 -4.77 -21.65
CA SER A 25 38.99 -6.18 -21.88
C SER A 25 37.79 -7.04 -21.45
N SER A 26 37.62 -8.21 -22.07
CA SER A 26 36.53 -9.14 -21.71
C SER A 26 36.54 -9.45 -20.20
N THR A 27 37.73 -9.72 -19.65
CA THR A 27 37.94 -9.98 -18.22
C THR A 27 37.52 -8.80 -17.34
N ALA A 28 37.91 -7.57 -17.68
CA ALA A 28 37.53 -6.39 -16.89
C ALA A 28 36.03 -6.10 -16.99
N ARG A 29 35.46 -6.19 -18.20
CA ARG A 29 34.03 -6.01 -18.44
C ARG A 29 33.20 -6.99 -17.62
N GLU A 30 33.53 -8.28 -17.69
CA GLU A 30 32.82 -9.31 -16.94
C GLU A 30 32.98 -9.13 -15.42
N PHE A 31 34.17 -8.74 -14.94
CA PHE A 31 34.38 -8.47 -13.52
C PHE A 31 33.48 -7.33 -13.00
N TYR A 32 33.34 -6.24 -13.76
CA TYR A 32 32.53 -5.09 -13.35
C TYR A 32 31.03 -5.31 -13.52
N ASP A 33 30.62 -5.92 -14.63
CA ASP A 33 29.20 -6.04 -14.98
C ASP A 33 28.51 -7.18 -14.23
N ALA A 34 29.21 -8.28 -13.93
CA ALA A 34 28.62 -9.45 -13.32
C ALA A 34 28.12 -9.23 -11.88
N GLY A 35 27.07 -9.98 -11.53
CA GLY A 35 26.58 -10.21 -10.18
C GLY A 35 26.82 -11.63 -9.69
N SER A 36 26.20 -11.96 -8.55
CA SER A 36 26.25 -13.30 -7.98
C SER A 36 25.30 -14.26 -8.70
N THR A 37 25.69 -15.53 -8.74
CA THR A 37 24.92 -16.71 -9.19
C THR A 37 24.04 -16.45 -10.42
N GLY A 38 22.71 -16.38 -10.25
CA GLY A 38 21.73 -16.21 -11.33
C GLY A 38 21.64 -14.77 -11.85
N GLN A 39 22.29 -13.82 -11.16
CA GLN A 39 22.26 -12.38 -11.41
C GLN A 39 20.83 -11.80 -11.38
N ILE A 40 19.94 -12.46 -10.64
CA ILE A 40 18.53 -12.06 -10.50
C ILE A 40 18.47 -10.67 -9.85
N THR A 41 19.20 -10.47 -8.77
CA THR A 41 19.28 -9.20 -8.02
C THR A 41 19.87 -8.07 -8.86
N VAL A 42 20.81 -8.36 -9.77
CA VAL A 42 21.37 -7.34 -10.68
C VAL A 42 20.29 -6.83 -11.63
N LYS A 43 19.52 -7.76 -12.22
CA LYS A 43 18.38 -7.44 -13.07
C LYS A 43 17.33 -6.68 -12.28
N GLU A 44 16.93 -7.19 -11.12
CA GLU A 44 15.88 -6.64 -10.27
C GLU A 44 16.21 -5.23 -9.78
N ASN A 45 17.43 -4.98 -9.32
CA ASN A 45 17.88 -3.62 -8.96
C ASN A 45 17.70 -2.63 -10.12
N THR A 46 17.91 -3.08 -11.36
CA THR A 46 17.84 -2.20 -12.54
C THR A 46 16.38 -2.00 -12.98
N THR A 47 15.54 -3.02 -12.89
CA THR A 47 14.13 -2.97 -13.35
C THR A 47 13.18 -2.38 -12.29
N ALA A 48 13.47 -2.52 -11.00
CA ALA A 48 12.56 -2.10 -9.92
C ALA A 48 12.23 -0.61 -9.92
N TYR A 49 13.15 0.26 -10.35
CA TYR A 49 12.88 1.70 -10.49
C TYR A 49 11.74 2.00 -11.47
N SER A 50 11.42 1.10 -12.40
CA SER A 50 10.30 1.26 -13.32
C SER A 50 8.93 1.06 -12.66
N LYS A 51 8.86 0.33 -11.53
CA LYS A 51 7.63 0.15 -10.73
C LYS A 51 7.14 1.50 -10.17
N TYR A 52 8.07 2.41 -9.86
CA TYR A 52 7.78 3.72 -9.30
C TYR A 52 7.59 4.75 -10.41
N ARG A 53 6.38 5.33 -10.49
CA ARG A 53 6.02 6.37 -11.46
C ARG A 53 6.01 7.74 -10.80
N VAL A 54 6.56 8.74 -11.49
CA VAL A 54 6.56 10.14 -11.04
C VAL A 54 5.31 10.80 -11.61
N LEU A 55 4.46 11.36 -10.74
CA LEU A 55 3.30 12.14 -11.16
C LEU A 55 3.69 13.62 -11.27
N PRO A 56 3.73 14.20 -12.47
CA PRO A 56 4.13 15.59 -12.66
C PRO A 56 3.02 16.54 -12.18
N ARG A 57 3.41 17.68 -11.60
CA ARG A 57 2.50 18.79 -11.33
C ARG A 57 2.71 19.89 -12.36
N VAL A 58 1.61 20.33 -12.99
CA VAL A 58 1.62 21.34 -14.06
C VAL A 58 1.34 22.74 -13.50
N LEU A 59 1.69 23.78 -14.27
CA LEU A 59 1.49 25.21 -13.93
C LEU A 59 2.20 25.67 -12.65
N VAL A 60 3.45 25.26 -12.50
CA VAL A 60 4.32 25.62 -11.37
C VAL A 60 5.54 26.36 -11.92
N ASP A 61 5.92 27.46 -11.26
CA ASP A 61 7.14 28.17 -11.63
C ASP A 61 8.38 27.35 -11.26
N VAL A 62 9.09 26.89 -12.29
CA VAL A 62 10.33 26.13 -12.22
C VAL A 62 11.46 26.87 -12.96
N SER A 63 11.32 28.19 -13.14
CA SER A 63 12.34 29.05 -13.73
C SER A 63 13.66 29.00 -12.95
N SER A 64 13.58 28.74 -11.64
CA SER A 64 14.72 28.43 -10.76
C SER A 64 14.45 27.13 -9.99
N VAL A 65 15.41 26.20 -10.01
CA VAL A 65 15.37 24.94 -9.24
C VAL A 65 16.70 24.77 -8.53
N ASP A 66 16.69 24.76 -7.18
CA ASP A 66 17.87 24.37 -6.39
C ASP A 66 17.89 22.84 -6.27
N THR A 67 18.91 22.24 -6.87
CA THR A 67 19.16 20.80 -6.80
C THR A 67 20.06 20.44 -5.62
N GLY A 68 20.72 21.42 -5.00
CA GLY A 68 21.82 21.20 -4.07
C GLY A 68 21.39 20.69 -2.70
N VAL A 69 22.26 19.89 -2.08
CA VAL A 69 22.08 19.35 -0.73
C VAL A 69 23.38 19.48 0.06
N THR A 70 23.30 19.47 1.39
CA THR A 70 24.48 19.49 2.27
C THR A 70 24.74 18.11 2.82
N LEU A 71 25.87 17.50 2.44
CA LEU A 71 26.30 16.18 2.94
C LEU A 71 27.70 16.28 3.53
N PHE A 72 27.91 15.61 4.66
CA PHE A 72 29.17 15.63 5.40
C PHE A 72 29.70 17.05 5.67
N GLY A 73 28.79 17.99 5.95
CA GLY A 73 29.13 19.39 6.25
C GLY A 73 29.48 20.25 5.02
N GLN A 74 29.33 19.74 3.79
CA GLN A 74 29.62 20.49 2.57
C GLN A 74 28.44 20.45 1.59
N LYS A 75 28.10 21.60 0.99
CA LYS A 75 27.09 21.70 -0.07
C LYS A 75 27.61 21.03 -1.35
N ILE A 76 26.82 20.13 -1.92
CA ILE A 76 27.02 19.48 -3.21
C ILE A 76 25.92 19.90 -4.18
N ASP A 77 26.17 19.77 -5.49
CA ASP A 77 25.29 20.31 -6.53
C ASP A 77 23.95 19.56 -6.65
N PHE A 78 23.91 18.27 -6.28
CA PHE A 78 22.73 17.41 -6.32
C PHE A 78 22.92 16.15 -5.46
N PRO A 79 21.86 15.43 -5.03
CA PRO A 79 21.94 14.35 -4.03
C PRO A 79 22.48 13.03 -4.62
N LEU A 80 23.69 13.08 -5.19
CA LEU A 80 24.42 11.96 -5.75
C LEU A 80 25.88 11.99 -5.34
N CYS A 81 26.42 10.83 -4.96
CA CYS A 81 27.82 10.59 -4.66
C CYS A 81 28.34 9.35 -5.44
N VAL A 82 29.65 9.17 -5.49
CA VAL A 82 30.27 7.99 -6.12
C VAL A 82 30.52 6.89 -5.09
N SER A 83 29.93 5.72 -5.30
CA SER A 83 30.03 4.55 -4.41
C SER A 83 31.45 3.98 -4.43
N PRO A 84 31.99 3.48 -3.29
CA PRO A 84 33.30 2.83 -3.26
C PRO A 84 33.33 1.60 -4.17
N ALA A 85 34.17 1.67 -5.20
CA ALA A 85 34.47 0.56 -6.10
C ALA A 85 35.98 0.39 -6.18
N GLY A 86 36.46 -0.83 -5.90
CA GLY A 86 37.88 -1.16 -5.95
C GLY A 86 38.37 -1.47 -7.35
N VAL A 87 39.70 -1.46 -7.48
CA VAL A 87 40.42 -1.85 -8.69
C VAL A 87 40.03 -1.03 -9.93
N GLN A 88 39.87 0.30 -9.81
CA GLN A 88 39.42 1.14 -10.92
C GLN A 88 40.46 1.27 -12.05
N ALA A 89 41.76 1.01 -11.75
CA ALA A 89 42.81 1.11 -12.75
C ALA A 89 42.73 0.04 -13.86
N MET A 90 41.88 -0.99 -13.68
CA MET A 90 41.53 -1.92 -14.75
C MET A 90 40.64 -1.29 -15.83
N ALA A 91 39.90 -0.23 -15.52
CA ALA A 91 39.09 0.50 -16.49
C ALA A 91 39.89 1.61 -17.19
N HIS A 92 40.78 2.29 -16.47
CA HIS A 92 41.65 3.34 -17.01
C HIS A 92 42.88 3.51 -16.11
N PRO A 93 44.10 3.74 -16.63
CA PRO A 93 45.32 3.81 -15.81
C PRO A 93 45.27 4.80 -14.64
N ASP A 94 44.60 5.95 -14.80
CA ASP A 94 44.44 6.94 -13.73
C ASP A 94 43.45 6.52 -12.63
N GLY A 95 42.68 5.45 -12.83
CA GLY A 95 41.82 4.81 -11.84
C GLY A 95 41.01 5.78 -10.97
N GLU A 96 41.15 5.60 -9.66
CA GLU A 96 40.50 6.41 -8.64
C GLU A 96 40.92 7.88 -8.65
N LEU A 97 42.10 8.24 -9.18
CA LEU A 97 42.56 9.64 -9.26
C LEU A 97 41.69 10.44 -10.23
N ALA A 98 41.42 9.87 -11.41
CA ALA A 98 40.53 10.46 -12.41
C ALA A 98 39.09 10.59 -11.87
N THR A 99 38.59 9.56 -11.19
CA THR A 99 37.28 9.60 -10.53
C THR A 99 37.20 10.71 -9.49
N SER A 100 38.23 10.87 -8.66
CA SER A 100 38.30 11.91 -7.61
C SER A 100 38.28 13.33 -8.20
N ARG A 101 39.06 13.58 -9.25
CA ARG A 101 39.06 14.88 -9.96
C ARG A 101 37.70 15.19 -10.59
N ALA A 102 37.06 14.20 -11.23
CA ALA A 102 35.75 14.37 -11.84
C ALA A 102 34.66 14.67 -10.79
N CYS A 103 34.68 13.96 -9.65
CA CYS A 103 33.78 14.23 -8.54
C CYS A 103 33.94 15.65 -8.00
N ALA A 104 35.19 16.10 -7.80
CA ALA A 104 35.48 17.44 -7.30
C ALA A 104 35.04 18.54 -8.28
N LYS A 105 35.29 18.36 -9.59
CA LYS A 105 34.80 19.27 -10.64
C LYS A 105 33.29 19.40 -10.65
N ARG A 106 32.59 18.29 -10.37
CA ARG A 106 31.12 18.27 -10.33
C ARG A 106 30.51 18.52 -8.96
N LYS A 107 31.36 18.81 -7.97
CA LYS A 107 30.98 19.07 -6.57
C LYS A 107 30.10 17.95 -6.01
N VAL A 108 30.54 16.70 -6.17
CA VAL A 108 29.96 15.51 -5.53
C VAL A 108 31.04 14.78 -4.74
N HIS A 109 30.65 14.00 -3.74
CA HIS A 109 31.60 13.30 -2.86
C HIS A 109 31.94 11.90 -3.38
N MET A 110 33.09 11.37 -2.94
CA MET A 110 33.61 10.08 -3.41
C MET A 110 33.85 9.09 -2.27
N GLY A 111 33.35 7.87 -2.43
CA GLY A 111 33.75 6.71 -1.64
C GLY A 111 35.04 6.08 -2.18
N VAL A 112 36.01 5.89 -1.29
CA VAL A 112 37.30 5.24 -1.58
C VAL A 112 37.24 3.80 -1.09
N SER A 113 37.47 2.83 -1.97
CA SER A 113 37.51 1.42 -1.57
C SER A 113 38.82 1.07 -0.85
N SER A 114 38.77 0.17 0.12
CA SER A 114 39.99 -0.47 0.63
C SER A 114 40.76 -1.25 -0.44
N PHE A 115 40.12 -1.64 -1.54
CA PHE A 115 40.72 -2.30 -2.70
C PHE A 115 41.07 -1.32 -3.84
N ALA A 116 41.27 -0.03 -3.56
CA ALA A 116 41.69 0.93 -4.58
C ALA A 116 43.11 0.66 -5.10
N ASN A 117 43.42 1.07 -6.34
CA ASN A 117 44.77 0.95 -6.91
C ASN A 117 45.71 2.10 -6.56
N HIS A 118 45.17 3.20 -6.05
CA HIS A 118 45.91 4.33 -5.52
C HIS A 118 45.68 4.46 -4.01
N SER A 119 46.63 5.09 -3.32
CA SER A 119 46.49 5.33 -1.88
C SER A 119 45.42 6.38 -1.59
N VAL A 120 44.80 6.33 -0.41
CA VAL A 120 43.79 7.32 -0.01
C VAL A 120 44.34 8.74 -0.01
N GLU A 121 45.64 8.89 0.28
CA GLU A 121 46.36 10.16 0.22
C GLU A 121 46.43 10.70 -1.22
N GLU A 122 46.88 9.90 -2.19
CA GLU A 122 46.97 10.30 -3.60
C GLU A 122 45.59 10.62 -4.20
N ILE A 123 44.58 9.80 -3.89
CA ILE A 123 43.20 9.99 -4.36
C ILE A 123 42.64 11.31 -3.85
N ARG A 124 42.85 11.60 -2.57
CA ARG A 124 42.35 12.83 -1.96
C ARG A 124 43.09 14.06 -2.50
N ASP A 125 44.40 13.98 -2.64
CA ASP A 125 45.21 15.07 -3.20
C ASP A 125 44.79 15.38 -4.65
N ALA A 126 44.55 14.36 -5.46
CA ALA A 126 44.05 14.54 -6.83
C ALA A 126 42.69 15.26 -6.87
N GLY A 127 41.76 14.89 -5.98
CA GLY A 127 40.45 15.54 -5.88
C GLY A 127 40.54 17.00 -5.43
N LEU A 128 41.30 17.27 -4.36
CA LEU A 128 41.46 18.61 -3.82
C LEU A 128 42.17 19.58 -4.78
N GLN A 129 43.07 19.06 -5.62
CA GLN A 129 43.69 19.86 -6.69
C GLN A 129 42.67 20.29 -7.76
N ALA A 130 41.58 19.53 -7.94
CA ALA A 130 40.54 19.83 -8.91
C ALA A 130 39.38 20.66 -8.32
N GLY A 131 39.11 20.55 -7.02
CA GLY A 131 38.09 21.35 -6.33
C GLY A 131 37.68 20.82 -4.94
N PRO A 132 36.73 21.49 -4.28
CA PRO A 132 36.22 21.05 -2.98
C PRO A 132 35.49 19.70 -3.07
N ILE A 133 35.89 18.73 -2.25
CA ILE A 133 35.31 17.37 -2.21
C ILE A 133 35.53 16.76 -0.83
N GLN A 134 34.59 15.91 -0.39
CA GLN A 134 34.78 15.01 0.74
C GLN A 134 35.00 13.58 0.26
N HIS A 135 35.87 12.86 0.99
CA HIS A 135 36.14 11.45 0.78
C HIS A 135 35.65 10.63 1.97
N VAL A 136 34.99 9.52 1.70
CA VAL A 136 34.61 8.52 2.70
C VAL A 136 35.38 7.23 2.45
N MET A 137 35.95 6.64 3.49
CA MET A 137 36.75 5.43 3.36
C MET A 137 35.86 4.20 3.59
N GLN A 138 35.74 3.35 2.58
CA GLN A 138 35.07 2.06 2.72
C GLN A 138 36.02 1.03 3.30
N LEU A 139 35.56 0.30 4.31
CA LEU A 139 36.33 -0.68 5.07
C LEU A 139 35.58 -2.00 5.19
N TYR A 140 36.31 -3.10 5.07
CA TYR A 140 35.83 -4.43 5.45
C TYR A 140 36.27 -4.78 6.86
N THR A 141 35.56 -5.68 7.53
CA THR A 141 36.07 -6.23 8.79
C THR A 141 37.21 -7.18 8.49
N MET A 142 38.41 -6.89 8.98
CA MET A 142 39.60 -7.68 8.67
C MET A 142 39.90 -8.68 9.78
N LYS A 143 40.54 -9.80 9.41
CA LYS A 143 41.08 -10.77 10.39
C LYS A 143 42.18 -10.14 11.25
N ASP A 144 43.04 -9.34 10.62
CA ASP A 144 44.08 -8.58 11.31
C ASP A 144 43.59 -7.18 11.68
N ARG A 145 43.37 -6.97 12.98
CA ARG A 145 42.93 -5.70 13.55
C ARG A 145 43.98 -4.61 13.44
N GLU A 146 45.27 -4.94 13.45
CA GLU A 146 46.32 -3.93 13.33
C GLU A 146 46.33 -3.35 11.93
N SER A 147 46.21 -4.20 10.90
CA SER A 147 46.05 -3.75 9.52
C SER A 147 44.79 -2.89 9.33
N GLN A 148 43.66 -3.31 9.91
CA GLN A 148 42.42 -2.53 9.86
C GLN A 148 42.59 -1.15 10.52
N LEU A 149 43.26 -1.10 11.67
CA LEU A 149 43.55 0.15 12.38
C LEU A 149 44.49 1.06 11.56
N ARG A 150 45.50 0.49 10.88
CA ARG A 150 46.39 1.27 10.00
C ARG A 150 45.62 1.95 8.87
N ILE A 151 44.69 1.24 8.23
CA ILE A 151 43.82 1.81 7.18
C ILE A 151 42.98 2.95 7.73
N ILE A 152 42.33 2.75 8.88
CA ILE A 152 41.50 3.80 9.54
C ILE A 152 42.34 5.04 9.83
N ARG A 153 43.53 4.88 10.41
CA ARG A 153 44.41 6.01 10.76
C ARG A 153 44.94 6.74 9.54
N ARG A 154 45.24 6.02 8.46
CA ARG A 154 45.64 6.64 7.18
C ARG A 154 44.50 7.45 6.58
N ALA A 155 43.29 6.90 6.53
CA ALA A 155 42.11 7.62 6.04
C ALA A 155 41.79 8.87 6.88
N GLU A 156 41.81 8.75 8.22
CA GLU A 156 41.60 9.87 9.15
C GLU A 156 42.65 10.97 8.94
N LYS A 157 43.92 10.58 8.84
CA LYS A 157 45.05 11.51 8.62
C LYS A 157 44.99 12.16 7.24
N ALA A 158 44.58 11.43 6.22
CA ALA A 158 44.36 11.98 4.89
C ALA A 158 43.25 13.04 4.92
N GLY A 159 42.28 12.91 5.84
CA GLY A 159 41.16 13.83 5.99
C GLY A 159 39.86 13.30 5.40
N CYS A 160 39.65 11.98 5.43
CA CYS A 160 38.34 11.39 5.18
C CYS A 160 37.36 11.75 6.30
N VAL A 161 36.09 11.92 5.97
CA VAL A 161 35.05 12.37 6.91
C VAL A 161 34.25 11.23 7.54
N ALA A 162 34.23 10.06 6.89
CA ALA A 162 33.47 8.91 7.34
C ALA A 162 34.16 7.58 6.99
N ILE A 163 33.87 6.56 7.80
CA ILE A 163 34.09 5.15 7.51
C ILE A 163 32.77 4.54 7.05
N PHE A 164 32.77 3.92 5.89
CA PHE A 164 31.69 3.04 5.42
C PHE A 164 32.09 1.60 5.72
N LEU A 165 31.58 1.06 6.84
CA LEU A 165 31.79 -0.34 7.17
C LEU A 165 30.86 -1.20 6.30
N THR A 166 31.44 -1.95 5.37
CA THR A 166 30.68 -2.86 4.52
C THR A 166 30.34 -4.13 5.28
N ALA A 167 29.06 -4.33 5.57
CA ALA A 167 28.52 -5.43 6.36
C ALA A 167 27.91 -6.57 5.50
N ASP A 168 27.63 -6.33 4.22
CA ASP A 168 27.02 -7.32 3.31
C ASP A 168 28.00 -8.37 2.74
N SER A 169 29.27 -8.33 3.16
CA SER A 169 30.33 -9.19 2.61
C SER A 169 31.15 -9.93 3.69
N PRO A 170 30.53 -10.71 4.61
CA PRO A 170 31.29 -11.60 5.50
C PRO A 170 32.07 -12.67 4.73
N VAL A 171 31.53 -13.09 3.59
CA VAL A 171 32.14 -13.97 2.60
C VAL A 171 31.92 -13.34 1.23
N LEU A 172 32.77 -13.67 0.26
CA LEU A 172 32.61 -13.15 -1.10
C LEU A 172 31.39 -13.81 -1.77
N GLY A 173 30.58 -13.02 -2.49
CA GLY A 173 29.50 -13.57 -3.31
C GLY A 173 30.03 -14.45 -4.45
N VAL A 174 29.30 -15.52 -4.78
CA VAL A 174 29.67 -16.45 -5.86
C VAL A 174 29.36 -15.82 -7.21
N ARG A 175 30.38 -15.31 -7.91
CA ARG A 175 30.24 -14.74 -9.26
C ARG A 175 30.82 -15.71 -10.30
N TYR A 176 29.97 -16.47 -11.00
CA TYR A 176 30.40 -17.62 -11.82
C TYR A 176 31.45 -17.30 -12.90
N ASN A 177 31.52 -16.07 -13.38
CA ASN A 177 32.54 -15.64 -14.33
C ASN A 177 33.95 -15.63 -13.72
N GLU A 178 34.10 -15.34 -12.43
CA GLU A 178 35.41 -15.30 -11.78
C GLU A 178 36.10 -16.68 -11.73
N PRO A 179 35.49 -17.77 -11.24
CA PRO A 179 36.11 -19.09 -11.28
C PRO A 179 36.21 -19.64 -12.72
N ARG A 180 35.23 -19.36 -13.61
CA ARG A 180 35.30 -19.79 -15.02
C ARG A 180 36.47 -19.17 -15.78
N ASN A 181 36.81 -17.93 -15.47
CA ASN A 181 37.91 -17.19 -16.11
C ASN A 181 39.19 -17.19 -15.28
N GLU A 182 39.21 -17.93 -14.16
CA GLU A 182 40.26 -17.89 -13.15
C GLU A 182 40.70 -16.45 -12.80
N PHE A 183 39.73 -15.56 -12.61
CA PHE A 183 39.98 -14.13 -12.52
C PHE A 183 41.11 -13.77 -11.54
N ARG A 184 42.02 -12.92 -12.01
CA ARG A 184 43.10 -12.29 -11.25
C ARG A 184 43.14 -10.82 -11.61
N ILE A 185 43.50 -9.99 -10.62
CA ILE A 185 43.84 -8.59 -10.89
C ILE A 185 45.03 -8.56 -11.88
N PRO A 186 44.96 -7.78 -12.98
CA PRO A 186 46.02 -7.72 -13.98
C PRO A 186 47.39 -7.32 -13.43
N GLU A 187 48.43 -7.71 -14.16
CA GLU A 187 49.81 -7.36 -13.82
C GLU A 187 50.03 -5.84 -13.83
N GLY A 188 50.82 -5.36 -12.87
CA GLY A 188 51.16 -3.95 -12.71
C GLY A 188 50.24 -3.19 -11.77
N LEU A 189 49.16 -3.79 -11.28
CA LEU A 189 48.23 -3.16 -10.34
C LEU A 189 48.50 -3.59 -8.90
N SER A 190 48.65 -2.63 -8.00
CA SER A 190 48.86 -2.84 -6.56
C SER A 190 47.60 -2.49 -5.75
N LEU A 191 47.60 -2.85 -4.46
CA LEU A 191 46.58 -2.47 -3.49
C LEU A 191 47.26 -1.76 -2.30
N PRO A 192 47.57 -0.46 -2.41
CA PRO A 192 48.40 0.27 -1.45
C PRO A 192 47.80 0.40 -0.05
N MET A 193 46.48 0.31 0.09
CA MET A 193 45.83 0.31 1.41
C MET A 193 46.09 -0.99 2.20
N PHE A 194 46.33 -2.10 1.49
CA PHE A 194 46.72 -3.37 2.08
C PHE A 194 48.23 -3.64 1.99
N GLU A 195 49.01 -2.68 1.49
CA GLU A 195 50.47 -2.82 1.28
C GLU A 195 50.82 -4.03 0.40
N ARG A 196 49.95 -4.40 -0.55
CA ARG A 196 50.16 -5.56 -1.45
C ARG A 196 50.64 -5.13 -2.83
N THR A 197 51.73 -5.75 -3.29
CA THR A 197 52.26 -5.58 -4.65
C THR A 197 51.50 -6.44 -5.67
N SER A 198 51.65 -6.12 -6.95
CA SER A 198 51.07 -6.88 -8.08
C SER A 198 51.39 -8.37 -8.00
N GLU A 199 52.64 -8.73 -7.67
CA GLU A 199 53.08 -10.13 -7.55
C GLU A 199 52.32 -10.85 -6.43
N THR A 200 52.18 -10.20 -5.29
CA THR A 200 51.50 -10.76 -4.11
C THR A 200 50.01 -10.96 -4.35
N ILE A 201 49.37 -10.01 -5.06
CA ILE A 201 47.95 -10.08 -5.40
C ILE A 201 47.67 -11.22 -6.36
N ARG A 202 48.50 -11.38 -7.39
CA ARG A 202 48.33 -12.40 -8.42
C ARG A 202 48.60 -13.82 -7.94
N ALA A 203 49.32 -13.98 -6.83
CA ALA A 203 49.60 -15.28 -6.22
C ALA A 203 48.34 -15.99 -5.69
N THR A 204 47.22 -15.27 -5.51
CA THR A 204 45.94 -15.81 -5.01
C THR A 204 44.80 -15.54 -5.98
N THR A 205 43.77 -16.39 -5.99
CA THR A 205 42.48 -16.06 -6.63
C THR A 205 41.88 -14.82 -5.98
N HIS A 206 40.93 -14.16 -6.66
CA HIS A 206 40.23 -13.03 -6.06
C HIS A 206 39.50 -13.44 -4.75
N GLU A 207 38.81 -14.58 -4.75
CA GLU A 207 38.18 -15.17 -3.57
C GLU A 207 39.21 -15.48 -2.46
N GLY A 208 40.29 -16.18 -2.79
CA GLY A 208 41.33 -16.52 -1.81
C GLY A 208 42.03 -15.28 -1.23
N GLY A 209 42.23 -14.25 -2.06
CA GLY A 209 42.78 -12.97 -1.64
C GLY A 209 41.84 -12.21 -0.70
N PHE A 210 40.53 -12.22 -0.99
CA PHE A 210 39.49 -11.65 -0.14
C PHE A 210 39.40 -12.40 1.19
N ASP A 211 39.31 -13.73 1.18
CA ASP A 211 39.23 -14.58 2.36
C ASP A 211 40.47 -14.47 3.25
N ALA A 212 41.65 -14.24 2.68
CA ALA A 212 42.87 -14.00 3.45
C ALA A 212 42.81 -12.71 4.28
N ILE A 213 42.05 -11.71 3.82
CA ILE A 213 41.93 -10.40 4.47
C ILE A 213 40.70 -10.33 5.38
N ASN A 214 39.54 -10.73 4.84
CA ASN A 214 38.23 -10.48 5.40
C ASN A 214 37.89 -11.45 6.53
N SER A 215 37.19 -10.96 7.55
CA SER A 215 36.70 -11.74 8.67
C SER A 215 35.20 -11.96 8.53
N SER A 216 34.78 -13.22 8.43
CA SER A 216 33.37 -13.62 8.47
C SER A 216 32.75 -13.57 9.88
N SER A 217 33.53 -13.19 10.90
CA SER A 217 33.10 -13.18 12.31
C SER A 217 32.66 -11.81 12.84
N HIS A 218 32.46 -10.85 11.94
CA HIS A 218 32.01 -9.51 12.27
C HIS A 218 30.60 -9.51 12.88
N SER A 219 30.34 -8.57 13.78
CA SER A 219 29.04 -8.42 14.45
C SER A 219 28.90 -7.02 15.02
N TRP A 220 27.66 -6.54 15.14
CA TRP A 220 27.34 -5.24 15.73
C TRP A 220 28.02 -5.00 17.08
N ALA A 221 27.97 -5.99 17.98
CA ALA A 221 28.53 -5.90 19.34
C ALA A 221 30.06 -5.80 19.38
N LYS A 222 30.76 -6.24 18.33
CA LYS A 222 32.23 -6.20 18.26
C LYS A 222 32.72 -4.99 17.47
N GLU A 223 32.15 -4.77 16.28
CA GLU A 223 32.69 -3.82 15.31
C GLU A 223 32.41 -2.37 15.71
N ILE A 224 31.17 -2.04 16.08
CA ILE A 224 30.79 -0.64 16.28
C ILE A 224 31.43 -0.04 17.54
N PRO A 225 31.41 -0.71 18.72
CA PRO A 225 32.12 -0.20 19.88
C PRO A 225 33.63 -0.06 19.64
N TRP A 226 34.24 -0.97 18.89
CA TRP A 226 35.66 -0.89 18.56
C TRP A 226 35.97 0.30 17.65
N LEU A 227 35.24 0.47 16.54
CA LEU A 227 35.41 1.60 15.62
C LEU A 227 35.31 2.94 16.36
N LYS A 228 34.31 3.08 17.23
CA LYS A 228 34.13 4.27 18.08
C LYS A 228 35.27 4.55 19.04
N SER A 229 36.01 3.53 19.45
CA SER A 229 37.16 3.71 20.34
C SER A 229 38.44 4.10 19.60
N VAL A 230 38.49 3.93 18.27
CA VAL A 230 39.72 4.14 17.48
C VAL A 230 39.67 5.27 16.46
N THR A 231 38.51 5.83 16.13
CA THR A 231 38.40 6.97 15.20
C THR A 231 37.34 7.99 15.63
N GLN A 232 37.45 9.21 15.13
CA GLN A 232 36.46 10.29 15.25
C GLN A 232 35.69 10.55 13.95
N MET A 233 36.01 9.86 12.85
CA MET A 233 35.22 9.91 11.63
C MET A 233 33.81 9.37 11.87
N GLN A 234 32.84 9.82 11.07
CA GLN A 234 31.49 9.26 11.11
C GLN A 234 31.50 7.78 10.76
N ILE A 235 30.69 6.95 11.42
CA ILE A 235 30.60 5.51 11.19
C ILE A 235 29.27 5.18 10.54
N TRP A 236 29.33 4.75 9.29
CA TRP A 236 28.17 4.36 8.49
C TRP A 236 28.19 2.88 8.16
N ILE A 237 27.01 2.27 8.10
CA ILE A 237 26.87 0.85 7.77
C ILE A 237 26.38 0.72 6.35
N LYS A 238 27.21 0.12 5.49
CA LYS A 238 26.88 -0.18 4.09
C LYS A 238 26.48 -1.64 3.95
N GLY A 239 25.37 -1.89 3.29
CA GLY A 239 24.90 -3.26 3.04
C GLY A 239 23.63 -3.62 3.81
N VAL A 240 22.89 -2.61 4.29
CA VAL A 240 21.64 -2.82 5.03
C VAL A 240 20.51 -3.06 4.02
N LEU A 241 19.66 -4.06 4.28
CA LEU A 241 18.45 -4.32 3.48
C LEU A 241 17.18 -4.45 4.34
N THR A 242 17.32 -4.42 5.66
CA THR A 242 16.22 -4.70 6.60
C THR A 242 15.98 -3.52 7.53
N PRO A 243 14.72 -3.25 7.90
CA PRO A 243 14.37 -2.30 8.98
C PRO A 243 15.12 -2.59 10.29
N GLU A 244 15.27 -3.85 10.64
CA GLU A 244 15.88 -4.32 11.88
C GLU A 244 17.35 -3.90 11.98
N ASP A 245 18.11 -4.03 10.89
CA ASP A 245 19.51 -3.59 10.84
C ASP A 245 19.63 -2.06 10.90
N VAL A 246 18.64 -1.31 10.40
CA VAL A 246 18.58 0.15 10.59
C VAL A 246 18.31 0.49 12.06
N GLU A 247 17.41 -0.22 12.73
CA GLU A 247 17.16 -0.03 14.16
C GLU A 247 18.39 -0.35 15.01
N LEU A 248 19.14 -1.41 14.65
CA LEU A 248 20.43 -1.71 15.25
C LEU A 248 21.45 -0.61 15.00
N ALA A 249 21.56 -0.06 13.78
CA ALA A 249 22.44 1.07 13.50
C ALA A 249 22.12 2.27 14.41
N VAL A 250 20.84 2.58 14.62
CA VAL A 250 20.42 3.63 15.56
C VAL A 250 20.77 3.27 17.00
N GLN A 251 20.52 2.03 17.44
CA GLN A 251 20.81 1.57 18.80
C GLN A 251 22.31 1.67 19.12
N TYR A 252 23.16 1.27 18.18
CA TYR A 252 24.61 1.40 18.28
C TYR A 252 25.11 2.82 18.00
N ARG A 253 24.20 3.77 17.74
CA ARG A 253 24.46 5.19 17.44
C ARG A 253 25.43 5.38 16.28
N CYS A 254 25.28 4.61 15.21
CA CYS A 254 25.94 4.88 13.94
C CYS A 254 25.48 6.24 13.39
N ASP A 255 26.30 6.86 12.56
CA ASP A 255 26.04 8.20 12.00
C ASP A 255 25.14 8.15 10.76
N GLY A 256 24.96 6.98 10.15
CA GLY A 256 24.07 6.76 9.01
C GLY A 256 24.12 5.33 8.48
N VAL A 257 23.24 5.03 7.52
CA VAL A 257 23.18 3.73 6.84
C VAL A 257 23.11 3.90 5.33
N ILE A 258 23.55 2.86 4.60
CA ILE A 258 23.42 2.77 3.15
C ILE A 258 22.67 1.49 2.82
N VAL A 259 21.46 1.66 2.30
CA VAL A 259 20.64 0.59 1.75
C VAL A 259 21.33 0.07 0.50
N SER A 260 21.83 -1.17 0.56
CA SER A 260 22.77 -1.71 -0.45
C SER A 260 22.72 -3.23 -0.43
N ASN A 261 22.63 -3.85 -1.61
CA ASN A 261 22.92 -5.28 -1.83
C ASN A 261 24.22 -5.46 -2.63
N HIS A 262 25.15 -4.50 -2.49
CA HIS A 262 26.43 -4.48 -3.19
C HIS A 262 26.29 -4.46 -4.73
N GLY A 263 25.20 -3.90 -5.24
CA GLY A 263 24.86 -3.92 -6.66
C GLY A 263 24.58 -5.33 -7.20
N GLY A 264 24.06 -6.23 -6.36
CA GLY A 264 23.73 -7.63 -6.69
C GLY A 264 24.95 -8.55 -6.80
N ARG A 265 26.06 -8.23 -6.11
CA ARG A 265 27.36 -8.94 -6.21
C ARG A 265 27.69 -9.84 -5.02
N GLN A 266 26.79 -9.91 -4.04
CA GLN A 266 26.96 -10.64 -2.78
C GLN A 266 25.95 -11.79 -2.69
N LEU A 267 24.87 -11.65 -1.91
CA LEU A 267 23.76 -12.60 -1.93
C LEU A 267 22.86 -12.29 -3.14
N ASP A 268 22.63 -13.29 -4.00
CA ASP A 268 21.60 -13.19 -5.05
C ASP A 268 20.23 -13.56 -4.48
N GLU A 269 19.16 -13.27 -5.21
CA GLU A 269 17.76 -13.36 -4.76
C GLU A 269 17.41 -12.43 -3.58
N THR A 270 18.19 -11.36 -3.40
CA THR A 270 17.78 -10.27 -2.49
C THR A 270 16.81 -9.31 -3.20
N PRO A 271 15.91 -8.65 -2.47
CA PRO A 271 15.07 -7.63 -3.07
C PRO A 271 15.90 -6.47 -3.65
N ALA A 272 15.31 -5.74 -4.60
CA ALA A 272 15.92 -4.50 -5.08
C ALA A 272 16.04 -3.48 -3.94
N THR A 273 17.13 -2.72 -3.93
CA THR A 273 17.39 -1.74 -2.87
C THR A 273 16.31 -0.65 -2.78
N ILE A 274 15.72 -0.28 -3.92
CA ILE A 274 14.64 0.71 -3.96
C ILE A 274 13.33 0.19 -3.35
N ASP A 275 13.08 -1.13 -3.40
CA ASP A 275 11.86 -1.74 -2.85
C ASP A 275 11.91 -1.83 -1.31
N VAL A 276 13.11 -1.99 -0.73
CA VAL A 276 13.29 -2.01 0.74
C VAL A 276 13.55 -0.62 1.34
N LEU A 277 13.86 0.39 0.51
CA LEU A 277 14.19 1.74 0.96
C LEU A 277 13.10 2.38 1.84
N PRO A 278 11.80 2.36 1.49
CA PRO A 278 10.77 3.01 2.31
C PRO A 278 10.69 2.41 3.72
N HIS A 279 10.90 1.10 3.84
CA HIS A 279 10.90 0.39 5.11
C HIS A 279 12.12 0.78 5.97
N CYS A 280 13.30 0.90 5.35
CA CYS A 280 14.52 1.36 6.02
C CYS A 280 14.40 2.81 6.50
N VAL A 281 13.85 3.72 5.68
CA VAL A 281 13.60 5.12 6.04
C VAL A 281 12.62 5.20 7.22
N LYS A 282 11.54 4.41 7.18
CA LYS A 282 10.56 4.32 8.27
C LYS A 282 11.18 3.83 9.58
N ALA A 283 12.14 2.91 9.53
CA ALA A 283 12.88 2.44 10.69
C ALA A 283 13.82 3.51 11.26
N ALA A 284 14.49 4.28 10.40
CA ALA A 284 15.37 5.37 10.82
C ALA A 284 14.60 6.46 11.59
N LYS A 285 13.38 6.81 11.17
CA LYS A 285 12.52 7.84 11.80
C LYS A 285 13.22 9.21 11.91
N GLY A 286 14.08 9.53 10.93
CA GLY A 286 14.90 10.74 10.94
C GLY A 286 15.97 10.80 12.03
N ARG A 287 16.23 9.71 12.77
CA ARG A 287 17.25 9.66 13.83
C ARG A 287 18.68 9.59 13.27
N ILE A 288 18.82 9.01 12.09
CA ILE A 288 20.06 8.93 11.31
C ILE A 288 19.71 9.11 9.83
N PRO A 289 20.61 9.64 9.00
CA PRO A 289 20.45 9.70 7.55
C PRO A 289 20.44 8.30 6.91
N VAL A 290 19.69 8.18 5.81
CA VAL A 290 19.57 6.96 5.01
C VAL A 290 19.99 7.25 3.58
N HIS A 291 21.09 6.65 3.16
CA HIS A 291 21.53 6.67 1.76
C HIS A 291 21.17 5.35 1.06
N ILE A 292 21.28 5.32 -0.27
CA ILE A 292 21.02 4.11 -1.07
C ILE A 292 22.03 3.95 -2.21
N ASP A 293 22.36 2.70 -2.55
CA ASP A 293 23.00 2.34 -3.82
C ASP A 293 22.25 1.18 -4.51
N GLY A 294 22.68 0.80 -5.72
CA GLY A 294 22.11 -0.31 -6.48
C GLY A 294 21.12 0.14 -7.56
N GLY A 295 21.35 -0.29 -8.80
CA GLY A 295 20.38 -0.14 -9.90
C GLY A 295 20.24 1.23 -10.57
N ILE A 296 20.72 2.32 -9.96
CA ILE A 296 20.50 3.71 -10.43
C ILE A 296 21.21 3.98 -11.77
N ARG A 297 20.45 4.39 -12.80
CA ARG A 297 20.98 4.64 -14.16
C ARG A 297 20.51 5.95 -14.80
N SER A 298 19.56 6.64 -14.20
CA SER A 298 19.05 7.92 -14.71
C SER A 298 18.88 8.95 -13.60
N GLY A 299 18.77 10.21 -13.98
CA GLY A 299 18.40 11.27 -13.04
C GLY A 299 16.99 11.08 -12.45
N THR A 300 16.09 10.38 -13.15
CA THR A 300 14.76 10.04 -12.61
C THR A 300 14.84 9.00 -11.49
N ASP A 301 15.83 8.10 -11.53
CA ASP A 301 16.04 7.11 -10.46
C ASP A 301 16.53 7.79 -9.19
N ILE A 302 17.41 8.79 -9.32
CA ILE A 302 17.85 9.66 -8.22
C ILE A 302 16.62 10.34 -7.59
N PHE A 303 15.76 10.93 -8.41
CA PHE A 303 14.54 11.59 -7.96
C PHE A 303 13.63 10.65 -7.18
N LYS A 304 13.39 9.43 -7.70
CA LYS A 304 12.55 8.43 -7.03
C LYS A 304 13.11 8.00 -5.69
N ALA A 305 14.41 7.71 -5.61
CA ALA A 305 15.06 7.34 -4.37
C ALA A 305 14.94 8.45 -3.30
N VAL A 306 15.19 9.70 -3.68
CA VAL A 306 15.04 10.85 -2.77
C VAL A 306 13.59 11.07 -2.36
N ALA A 307 12.64 10.93 -3.29
CA ALA A 307 11.21 11.05 -3.00
C ALA A 307 10.70 9.95 -2.04
N LEU A 308 11.31 8.77 -2.06
CA LEU A 308 11.05 7.67 -1.12
C LEU A 308 11.78 7.82 0.22
N GLY A 309 12.55 8.90 0.39
CA GLY A 309 13.11 9.31 1.67
C GLY A 309 14.61 9.06 1.85
N ALA A 310 15.35 8.71 0.78
CA ALA A 310 16.81 8.74 0.85
C ALA A 310 17.34 10.18 0.90
N ASP A 311 18.35 10.45 1.73
CA ASP A 311 19.02 11.76 1.76
C ASP A 311 19.99 11.93 0.58
N CYS A 312 20.54 10.82 0.06
CA CYS A 312 21.48 10.81 -1.06
C CYS A 312 21.58 9.41 -1.70
N VAL A 313 21.95 9.37 -2.98
CA VAL A 313 22.24 8.13 -3.69
C VAL A 313 23.73 7.95 -4.03
N TRP A 314 24.17 6.70 -4.17
CA TRP A 314 25.54 6.36 -4.55
C TRP A 314 25.58 5.51 -5.82
N ILE A 315 26.43 5.88 -6.78
CA ILE A 315 26.56 5.16 -8.07
C ILE A 315 27.92 4.45 -8.19
N GLY A 316 27.91 3.20 -8.68
CA GLY A 316 29.12 2.38 -8.88
C GLY A 316 29.45 2.18 -10.36
N ARG A 317 28.86 1.15 -10.98
CA ARG A 317 29.14 0.76 -12.38
C ARG A 317 29.09 1.90 -13.41
N PRO A 318 28.13 2.86 -13.36
CA PRO A 318 28.13 3.99 -14.30
C PRO A 318 29.44 4.79 -14.31
N VAL A 319 30.07 4.97 -13.15
CA VAL A 319 31.36 5.67 -13.03
C VAL A 319 32.47 4.86 -13.66
N ILE A 320 32.50 3.54 -13.44
CA ILE A 320 33.48 2.65 -14.05
C ILE A 320 33.36 2.64 -15.58
N TRP A 321 32.13 2.64 -16.11
CA TRP A 321 31.91 2.74 -17.55
C TRP A 321 32.36 4.09 -18.11
N GLY A 322 32.06 5.19 -17.40
CA GLY A 322 32.58 6.51 -17.77
C GLY A 322 34.11 6.56 -17.78
N LEU A 323 34.73 5.99 -16.75
CA LEU A 323 36.18 5.91 -16.62
C LEU A 323 36.80 5.12 -17.79
N ALA A 324 36.22 3.99 -18.17
CA ALA A 324 36.65 3.21 -19.32
C ALA A 324 36.44 3.92 -20.67
N CYS A 325 35.45 4.81 -20.76
CA CYS A 325 35.18 5.57 -21.97
C CYS A 325 36.27 6.60 -22.25
N ASP A 326 36.60 7.46 -21.29
CA ASP A 326 37.52 8.58 -21.53
C ASP A 326 38.15 9.12 -20.24
N GLY A 327 38.49 8.22 -19.31
CA GLY A 327 39.10 8.59 -18.04
C GLY A 327 38.25 9.58 -17.25
N GLU A 328 38.88 10.64 -16.77
CA GLU A 328 38.23 11.73 -16.01
C GLU A 328 37.10 12.41 -16.82
N ALA A 329 37.28 12.60 -18.12
CA ALA A 329 36.28 13.26 -18.97
C ALA A 329 35.02 12.39 -19.11
N GLY A 330 35.19 11.07 -19.20
CA GLY A 330 34.06 10.14 -19.25
C GLY A 330 33.30 10.03 -17.92
N VAL A 331 34.00 10.06 -16.78
CA VAL A 331 33.33 10.15 -15.45
C VAL A 331 32.57 11.47 -15.32
N THR A 332 33.18 12.59 -15.73
CA THR A 332 32.53 13.91 -15.72
C THR A 332 31.24 13.87 -16.57
N LYS A 333 31.32 13.26 -17.76
CA LYS A 333 30.16 13.10 -18.66
C LYS A 333 29.03 12.29 -18.03
N VAL A 334 29.34 11.22 -17.29
CA VAL A 334 28.34 10.43 -16.55
C VAL A 334 27.63 11.28 -15.50
N LEU A 335 28.39 12.03 -14.69
CA LEU A 335 27.83 12.90 -13.65
C LEU A 335 26.99 14.04 -14.27
N ASP A 336 27.41 14.58 -15.41
CA ASP A 336 26.66 15.60 -16.14
C ASP A 336 25.34 15.10 -16.71
N ILE A 337 25.32 13.89 -17.30
CA ILE A 337 24.09 13.25 -17.77
C ILE A 337 23.11 13.10 -16.60
N MET A 338 23.56 12.51 -15.49
CA MET A 338 22.71 12.26 -14.33
C MET A 338 22.18 13.55 -13.70
N TYR A 339 23.00 14.58 -13.58
CA TYR A 339 22.54 15.88 -13.10
C TYR A 339 21.52 16.51 -14.04
N ALA A 340 21.79 16.52 -15.35
CA ALA A 340 20.89 17.15 -16.32
C ALA A 340 19.52 16.46 -16.34
N GLU A 341 19.50 15.13 -16.26
CA GLU A 341 18.27 14.35 -16.14
C GLU A 341 17.57 14.59 -14.80
N PHE A 342 18.31 14.66 -13.69
CA PHE A 342 17.73 14.90 -12.36
C PHE A 342 17.10 16.29 -12.26
N LYS A 343 17.84 17.32 -12.67
CA LYS A 343 17.34 18.70 -12.74
C LYS A 343 16.12 18.80 -13.66
N ARG A 344 16.15 18.14 -14.83
CA ARG A 344 15.00 18.13 -15.75
C ARG A 344 13.81 17.38 -15.15
N CYS A 345 14.04 16.26 -14.48
CA CYS A 345 13.00 15.53 -13.76
C CYS A 345 12.36 16.44 -12.71
N MET A 346 13.17 17.13 -11.89
CA MET A 346 12.72 18.12 -10.93
C MET A 346 11.91 19.26 -11.58
N GLN A 347 12.37 19.83 -12.69
CA GLN A 347 11.62 20.87 -13.40
C GLN A 347 10.26 20.38 -13.93
N LEU A 348 10.18 19.11 -14.31
CA LEU A 348 8.94 18.50 -14.81
C LEU A 348 8.05 17.94 -13.68
N SER A 349 8.54 17.83 -12.44
CA SER A 349 7.85 17.15 -11.34
C SER A 349 7.62 17.99 -10.08
N LEU A 350 8.47 18.99 -9.80
CA LEU A 350 8.47 19.69 -8.53
C LEU A 350 7.63 20.94 -8.52
N SER A 351 6.83 21.02 -7.46
CA SER A 351 6.01 22.15 -7.01
C SER A 351 6.25 22.52 -5.55
N TRP A 352 7.40 22.13 -4.96
CA TRP A 352 7.52 22.20 -3.50
C TRP A 352 8.94 22.30 -2.92
N TYR A 353 9.99 22.62 -3.71
CA TYR A 353 11.34 22.74 -3.13
C TYR A 353 11.71 24.18 -2.79
N ASN A 354 11.19 24.66 -1.65
CA ASN A 354 12.00 25.50 -0.77
C ASN A 354 11.72 25.10 0.69
N ALA A 355 12.77 24.69 1.40
CA ALA A 355 12.67 24.13 2.73
C ALA A 355 12.64 25.25 3.78
N THR A 356 11.45 25.53 4.32
CA THR A 356 11.33 25.94 5.72
C THR A 356 10.44 24.92 6.42
N ASN A 357 10.71 24.64 7.70
CA ASN A 357 9.95 23.69 8.53
C ASN A 357 8.45 24.04 8.69
N TYR A 358 7.97 25.10 8.04
CA TYR A 358 6.55 25.44 7.91
C TYR A 358 5.83 24.73 6.75
N SER A 359 6.55 24.27 5.73
CA SER A 359 5.94 23.71 4.51
C SER A 359 5.23 22.38 4.74
N ARG A 360 5.66 21.54 5.71
CA ARG A 360 4.95 20.30 6.03
C ARG A 360 3.55 20.55 6.57
N ASN A 361 3.37 21.55 7.43
CA ASN A 361 2.05 21.85 7.99
C ASN A 361 1.11 22.41 6.91
N ILE A 362 1.58 23.31 6.06
CA ILE A 362 0.78 23.86 4.96
C ILE A 362 0.54 22.79 3.87
N ALA A 363 1.52 21.94 3.59
CA ALA A 363 1.38 20.84 2.65
C ALA A 363 0.41 19.79 3.17
N ASP A 364 0.43 19.46 4.47
CA ASP A 364 -0.51 18.51 5.09
C ASP A 364 -1.93 19.12 5.21
N ILE A 365 -2.04 20.43 5.48
CA ILE A 365 -3.32 21.18 5.42
C ILE A 365 -3.85 21.22 4.00
N ALA A 366 -3.03 21.53 3.01
CA ALA A 366 -3.39 21.53 1.60
C ALA A 366 -3.68 20.11 1.07
N LEU A 367 -2.93 19.10 1.52
CA LEU A 367 -3.18 17.70 1.20
C LEU A 367 -4.54 17.27 1.75
N TRP A 368 -4.88 17.69 2.97
CA TRP A 368 -6.18 17.40 3.56
C TRP A 368 -7.32 18.15 2.85
N GLN A 369 -7.13 19.45 2.55
CA GLN A 369 -8.09 20.26 1.79
C GLN A 369 -8.33 19.71 0.37
N MET A 370 -7.33 19.08 -0.24
CA MET A 370 -7.42 18.43 -1.56
C MET A 370 -7.87 16.97 -1.48
N SER A 371 -7.57 16.28 -0.39
CA SER A 371 -7.81 14.85 -0.17
C SER A 371 -8.18 14.64 1.29
N HIS A 372 -9.48 14.51 1.55
CA HIS A 372 -10.09 14.28 2.86
C HIS A 372 -9.81 12.85 3.40
N SER A 373 -8.55 12.42 3.33
CA SER A 373 -8.08 11.10 3.75
C SER A 373 -7.66 11.07 5.21
N ARG A 374 -7.81 9.90 5.84
CA ARG A 374 -7.44 9.68 7.24
C ARG A 374 -5.93 9.81 7.46
N GLU A 375 -5.10 9.42 6.48
CA GLU A 375 -3.66 9.67 6.54
C GLU A 375 -3.32 11.15 6.52
N ALA A 376 -3.95 11.96 5.67
CA ALA A 376 -3.73 13.41 5.67
C ALA A 376 -4.19 14.05 6.99
N TYR A 377 -5.36 13.65 7.51
CA TYR A 377 -5.89 14.11 8.81
C TYR A 377 -4.97 13.80 9.99
N MET A 378 -4.35 12.61 10.01
CA MET A 378 -3.45 12.21 11.11
C MET A 378 -2.10 12.92 11.05
N ARG A 379 -1.67 13.37 9.86
CA ARG A 379 -0.46 14.18 9.68
C ARG A 379 -0.65 15.63 10.14
N LEU A 380 -1.89 16.13 10.19
CA LEU A 380 -2.21 17.44 10.76
C LEU A 380 -1.89 17.51 12.25
N HIS A 381 -1.11 18.51 12.64
CA HIS A 381 -0.90 18.88 14.03
C HIS A 381 -2.25 19.18 14.71
N ALA A 382 -2.40 18.75 15.97
CA ALA A 382 -3.69 18.76 16.67
C ALA A 382 -4.39 20.14 16.68
N SER A 383 -3.62 21.23 16.73
CA SER A 383 -4.12 22.62 16.70
C SER A 383 -4.78 23.04 15.39
N TYR A 384 -4.46 22.37 14.28
CA TYR A 384 -4.91 22.74 12.92
C TYR A 384 -5.85 21.70 12.31
N ARG A 385 -6.27 20.70 13.09
CA ARG A 385 -7.22 19.70 12.62
C ARG A 385 -8.59 20.34 12.34
N PRO A 386 -9.32 19.85 11.32
CA PRO A 386 -10.66 20.29 11.02
C PRO A 386 -11.58 20.09 12.21
N SER A 387 -12.45 21.07 12.48
CA SER A 387 -13.47 20.97 13.52
C SER A 387 -14.63 20.09 13.02
N ALA A 388 -15.48 19.63 13.95
CA ALA A 388 -16.69 18.90 13.56
C ALA A 388 -17.64 19.76 12.71
N LEU A 389 -17.67 21.08 12.94
CA LEU A 389 -18.52 22.01 12.22
C LEU A 389 -18.07 22.20 10.75
N GLN A 390 -16.75 22.27 10.55
CA GLN A 390 -16.12 22.29 9.23
C GLN A 390 -16.37 21.00 8.43
N MET A 391 -16.59 19.87 9.11
CA MET A 391 -16.90 18.61 8.44
C MET A 391 -18.39 18.43 8.13
N SER A 392 -19.28 19.23 8.74
CA SER A 392 -20.74 19.02 8.66
C SER A 392 -21.49 20.08 7.86
N GLU A 393 -21.01 21.33 7.84
CA GLU A 393 -21.71 22.45 7.21
C GLU A 393 -21.20 22.75 5.79
N LYS A 394 -22.06 23.33 4.94
CA LYS A 394 -21.69 23.76 3.58
C LYS A 394 -21.25 25.22 3.60
N TYR A 395 -20.02 25.50 3.19
CA TYR A 395 -19.44 26.84 3.21
C TYR A 395 -18.42 27.03 2.05
N PRO A 396 -17.98 28.27 1.73
CA PRO A 396 -17.04 28.53 0.66
C PRO A 396 -15.65 28.06 1.05
N SER A 397 -14.96 27.41 0.13
CA SER A 397 -13.61 26.87 0.33
C SER A 397 -12.58 27.92 0.77
N VAL A 398 -12.85 29.21 0.55
CA VAL A 398 -11.99 30.31 1.04
C VAL A 398 -11.95 30.39 2.57
N ILE A 399 -12.99 29.94 3.29
CA ILE A 399 -12.98 29.88 4.76
C ILE A 399 -11.98 28.83 5.29
N ASP A 400 -11.68 27.79 4.52
CA ASP A 400 -10.69 26.76 4.89
C ASP A 400 -9.27 27.33 5.05
N TRP A 401 -9.03 28.53 4.52
CA TRP A 401 -7.75 29.23 4.60
C TRP A 401 -7.55 29.92 5.97
N CYS A 402 -8.57 29.96 6.83
CA CYS A 402 -8.45 30.44 8.20
C CYS A 402 -7.81 29.35 9.09
N PRO A 403 -6.61 29.57 9.64
CA PRO A 403 -5.86 28.55 10.38
C PRO A 403 -6.35 28.38 11.83
N PHE A 404 -7.22 29.27 12.33
CA PHE A 404 -7.76 29.25 13.69
C PHE A 404 -9.12 28.56 13.72
N PRO A 405 -9.24 27.33 14.29
CA PRO A 405 -10.46 26.54 14.20
C PRO A 405 -11.70 27.23 14.75
N THR A 406 -11.57 28.00 15.84
CA THR A 406 -12.69 28.73 16.46
C THR A 406 -13.24 29.85 15.59
N ILE A 407 -12.36 30.59 14.91
CA ILE A 407 -12.74 31.71 14.03
C ILE A 407 -13.25 31.17 12.70
N ARG A 408 -12.64 30.10 12.21
CA ARG A 408 -13.13 29.35 11.05
C ARG A 408 -14.55 28.85 11.28
N ASP A 409 -14.82 28.23 12.42
CA ASP A 409 -16.17 27.76 12.78
C ASP A 409 -17.18 28.91 12.86
N ALA A 410 -16.78 30.05 13.41
CA ALA A 410 -17.61 31.25 13.41
C ALA A 410 -17.90 31.74 11.98
N LEU A 411 -16.87 31.84 11.12
CA LEU A 411 -17.02 32.23 9.71
C LEU A 411 -17.96 31.30 8.93
N ILE A 412 -17.90 29.98 9.18
CA ILE A 412 -18.80 28.98 8.59
C ILE A 412 -20.25 29.27 8.96
N LEU A 413 -20.52 29.59 10.23
CA LEU A 413 -21.86 29.96 10.69
C LEU A 413 -22.32 31.31 10.11
N PHE A 414 -21.41 32.29 10.02
CA PHE A 414 -21.68 33.64 9.52
C PHE A 414 -21.86 33.71 8.00
N HIS A 415 -21.29 32.78 7.22
CA HIS A 415 -21.39 32.76 5.76
C HIS A 415 -22.83 32.85 5.24
N SER A 416 -23.78 32.22 5.94
CA SER A 416 -25.20 32.24 5.55
C SER A 416 -25.84 33.63 5.58
N ALA A 417 -25.20 34.62 6.21
CA ALA A 417 -25.80 35.92 6.54
C ALA A 417 -25.03 37.16 6.03
N ASN A 418 -23.79 37.04 5.51
CA ASN A 418 -22.94 38.21 5.24
C ASN A 418 -22.32 38.26 3.83
N PRO A 419 -22.66 39.27 2.99
CA PRO A 419 -22.12 39.42 1.63
C PRO A 419 -20.66 39.93 1.57
N TYR A 420 -20.05 40.30 2.70
CA TYR A 420 -18.66 40.81 2.76
C TYR A 420 -17.63 39.75 3.20
N LEU A 421 -18.02 38.47 3.21
CA LEU A 421 -17.22 37.36 3.73
C LEU A 421 -15.79 37.33 3.16
N ASP A 422 -15.62 37.63 1.87
CA ASP A 422 -14.29 37.63 1.24
C ASP A 422 -13.36 38.69 1.83
N GLN A 423 -13.87 39.89 2.14
CA GLN A 423 -13.09 40.95 2.79
C GLN A 423 -12.73 40.56 4.24
N ILE A 424 -13.67 39.95 4.97
CA ILE A 424 -13.45 39.49 6.34
C ILE A 424 -12.35 38.42 6.38
N ILE A 425 -12.35 37.49 5.42
CA ILE A 425 -11.31 36.46 5.32
C ILE A 425 -9.95 37.08 4.98
N CYS A 426 -9.90 38.06 4.08
CA CYS A 426 -8.68 38.81 3.79
C CYS A 426 -8.15 39.58 5.01
N ASP A 427 -9.02 40.21 5.79
CA ASP A 427 -8.65 40.95 7.02
C ASP A 427 -8.12 39.98 8.09
N VAL A 428 -8.75 38.81 8.27
CA VAL A 428 -8.27 37.75 9.17
C VAL A 428 -6.92 37.19 8.72
N ALA A 429 -6.73 37.00 7.42
CA ALA A 429 -5.49 36.47 6.84
C ALA A 429 -4.31 37.46 6.90
N THR A 430 -4.58 38.76 7.04
CA THR A 430 -3.54 39.81 7.11
C THR A 430 -3.25 40.28 8.54
N SER A 431 -4.14 40.01 9.49
CA SER A 431 -4.04 40.45 10.90
C SER A 431 -3.27 39.49 11.82
N TYR A 432 -2.47 38.58 11.28
CA TYR A 432 -1.63 37.70 12.10
C TYR A 432 -0.54 38.50 12.81
N VAL A 433 -0.31 38.21 14.09
CA VAL A 433 0.82 38.72 14.88
C VAL A 433 1.71 37.58 15.34
N VAL A 434 3.02 37.82 15.32
CA VAL A 434 4.01 36.89 15.88
C VAL A 434 4.29 37.31 17.33
N GLU A 435 3.99 36.44 18.29
CA GLU A 435 4.39 36.62 19.69
C GLU A 435 5.88 36.27 19.82
N VAL A 436 6.65 37.24 20.29
CA VAL A 436 8.10 37.13 20.42
C VAL A 436 8.52 37.44 21.85
N GLU A 437 9.42 36.61 22.41
CA GLU A 437 10.00 36.84 23.73
C GLU A 437 11.10 37.90 23.59
N CYS A 438 10.74 39.15 23.84
CA CYS A 438 11.64 40.30 23.72
C CYS A 438 12.46 40.48 25.01
N SER A 439 12.87 39.39 25.66
CA SER A 439 13.55 39.43 26.96
C SER A 439 14.83 40.27 26.94
N ASP A 440 15.47 40.36 25.77
CA ASP A 440 16.73 41.10 25.57
C ASP A 440 16.50 42.59 25.21
N LEU A 441 15.26 42.97 24.89
CA LEU A 441 14.86 44.35 24.54
C LEU A 441 14.27 45.12 25.72
N PHE A 442 13.86 44.43 26.79
CA PHE A 442 13.25 45.05 27.97
C PHE A 442 14.19 44.96 29.18
N ALA A 443 14.67 46.11 29.65
CA ALA A 443 15.68 46.21 30.71
C ALA A 443 15.25 45.64 32.08
N HIS A 444 13.97 45.33 32.28
CA HIS A 444 13.42 44.80 33.53
C HIS A 444 12.46 43.63 33.28
N GLY A 445 13.02 42.47 32.92
CA GLY A 445 12.33 41.18 32.96
C GLY A 445 11.44 40.87 31.76
N LYS A 446 11.28 39.57 31.52
CA LYS A 446 10.57 38.95 30.37
C LYS A 446 9.31 39.70 29.93
N GLY A 447 9.44 40.54 28.90
CA GLY A 447 8.32 41.16 28.20
C GLY A 447 8.10 40.47 26.85
N ARG A 448 6.85 40.10 26.55
CA ARG A 448 6.47 39.57 25.24
C ARG A 448 5.95 40.69 24.35
N GLY A 449 6.49 40.82 23.15
CA GLY A 449 6.03 41.75 22.12
C GLY A 449 5.23 41.04 21.04
N TYR A 450 4.45 41.80 20.27
CA TYR A 450 3.67 41.30 19.12
C TYR A 450 3.97 42.15 17.89
N ILE A 451 4.25 41.53 16.75
CA ILE A 451 4.50 42.22 15.47
C ILE A 451 3.54 41.65 14.43
N ARG A 452 2.83 42.50 13.69
CA ARG A 452 1.93 42.05 12.61
C ARG A 452 2.73 41.55 11.41
N ILE A 453 2.32 40.42 10.86
CA ILE A 453 2.97 39.79 9.70
C ILE A 453 2.88 40.69 8.48
N TRP A 454 1.76 41.40 8.28
CA TRP A 454 1.63 42.35 7.18
C TRP A 454 2.65 43.48 7.25
N ASP A 455 2.88 44.07 8.43
CA ASP A 455 3.88 45.12 8.61
C ASP A 455 5.31 44.59 8.37
N LEU A 456 5.55 43.32 8.72
CA LEU A 456 6.82 42.63 8.46
C LEU A 456 7.04 42.38 6.95
N ILE A 457 5.99 41.97 6.24
CA ILE A 457 6.01 41.77 4.78
C ILE A 457 6.24 43.10 4.06
N CYS A 458 5.52 44.16 4.42
CA CYS A 458 5.71 45.48 3.83
C CYS A 458 7.13 46.02 4.05
N ALA A 459 7.72 45.80 5.23
CA ALA A 459 9.10 46.18 5.51
C ALA A 459 10.12 45.37 4.69
N MET A 460 9.82 44.09 4.39
CA MET A 460 10.64 43.23 3.53
C MET A 460 10.48 43.58 2.04
N GLU A 461 9.32 44.04 1.60
CA GLU A 461 9.07 44.46 0.21
C GLU A 461 9.73 45.80 -0.12
N SER A 462 9.72 46.78 0.79
CA SER A 462 10.47 48.03 0.63
C SER A 462 11.99 47.85 0.51
N LEU A 463 12.47 46.67 0.89
CA LEU A 463 13.85 46.22 0.85
C LEU A 463 14.25 45.75 -0.57
N VAL A 464 13.29 45.17 -1.30
CA VAL A 464 13.47 44.68 -2.67
C VAL A 464 13.45 45.85 -3.67
N ASP A 465 12.67 46.90 -3.39
CA ASP A 465 12.64 48.13 -4.21
C ASP A 465 13.91 49.00 -4.05
N LEU A 466 14.65 48.87 -2.94
CA LEU A 466 15.92 49.59 -2.73
C LEU A 466 17.14 48.92 -3.40
N GLU A 467 17.05 47.65 -3.77
CA GLU A 467 18.12 46.95 -4.52
C GLU A 467 17.95 47.05 -6.05
N GLN A 468 16.87 47.65 -6.55
CA GLN A 468 16.62 47.92 -7.97
C GLN A 468 16.82 49.38 -8.41
N ASP A 469 17.30 50.28 -7.56
CA ASP A 469 17.69 51.63 -8.00
C ASP A 469 19.15 51.65 -8.45
N ASP A 470 19.36 51.35 -9.74
CA ASP A 470 20.62 51.63 -10.42
C ASP A 470 20.84 53.15 -10.50
N GLY A 471 22.08 53.56 -10.25
CA GLY A 471 22.36 54.94 -9.91
C GLY A 471 22.03 55.96 -11.00
N SER A 472 21.25 56.99 -10.65
CA SER A 472 21.52 58.36 -11.08
C SER A 472 20.77 59.43 -10.28
N HIS A 473 21.45 60.10 -9.33
CA HIS A 473 21.65 61.56 -9.32
C HIS A 473 22.13 62.16 -7.97
N LYS A 474 23.30 62.84 -8.05
CA LYS A 474 23.71 64.11 -7.42
C LYS A 474 23.98 64.24 -5.89
N ARG A 475 25.29 64.38 -5.62
CA ARG A 475 26.02 65.46 -4.88
C ARG A 475 25.61 65.85 -3.45
N GLN A 476 26.58 65.58 -2.54
CA GLN A 476 27.36 66.56 -1.75
C GLN A 476 26.79 67.07 -0.41
N GLY A 477 27.50 66.81 0.69
CA GLY A 477 27.41 67.61 1.93
C GLY A 477 27.83 66.90 3.23
N ASP A 478 29.12 67.03 3.58
CA ASP A 478 29.72 67.17 4.91
C ASP A 478 29.68 66.05 5.99
N ILE A 479 30.91 65.64 6.36
CA ILE A 479 31.34 64.89 7.55
C ILE A 479 31.73 65.93 8.65
N PRO A 480 31.61 65.69 9.97
CA PRO A 480 32.82 65.35 10.72
C PRO A 480 32.68 64.44 11.97
N THR A 481 33.85 63.90 12.32
CA THR A 481 34.26 62.95 13.37
C THR A 481 34.51 63.54 14.78
N MET A 482 34.57 62.61 15.77
CA MET A 482 35.38 62.59 17.02
C MET A 482 34.99 63.45 18.24
N GLY A 483 35.06 62.82 19.44
CA GLY A 483 35.42 63.53 20.69
C GLY A 483 34.87 62.94 21.99
N SER A 484 35.73 62.29 22.78
CA SER A 484 35.50 61.81 24.15
C SER A 484 36.01 62.82 25.19
N ARG A 485 35.25 63.12 26.28
CA ARG A 485 35.67 63.28 27.71
C ARG A 485 34.61 63.93 28.66
N PRO A 486 34.73 63.84 30.03
CA PRO A 486 33.72 63.36 31.01
C PRO A 486 33.39 64.44 32.11
N PRO A 487 33.01 64.24 33.42
CA PRO A 487 32.58 63.08 34.26
C PRO A 487 31.38 63.28 35.28
N LEU A 488 30.92 62.17 35.91
CA LEU A 488 30.44 61.92 37.32
C LEU A 488 29.38 62.86 38.00
N VAL A 489 28.30 62.45 38.70
CA VAL A 489 28.11 61.46 39.80
C VAL A 489 26.61 61.15 40.05
N SER A 490 26.31 59.90 40.47
CA SER A 490 25.39 59.43 41.54
C SER A 490 24.44 58.31 41.12
N GLU A 491 24.39 57.29 41.99
CA GLU A 491 23.91 55.93 41.76
C GLU A 491 22.41 55.85 41.44
N GLU A 492 22.08 55.69 40.17
CA GLU A 492 20.86 55.03 39.70
C GLU A 492 21.19 54.27 38.41
N ALA A 493 20.58 53.09 38.27
CA ALA A 493 20.92 52.05 37.30
C ALA A 493 21.14 52.58 35.87
N VAL A 494 22.36 52.39 35.34
CA VAL A 494 22.64 52.57 33.92
C VAL A 494 22.20 51.31 33.18
N VAL A 495 21.04 51.43 32.53
CA VAL A 495 20.57 50.60 31.44
C VAL A 495 21.41 50.90 30.20
N THR A 496 22.12 49.91 29.65
CA THR A 496 22.67 50.01 28.29
C THR A 496 21.59 49.53 27.31
N MET A 497 20.81 50.49 26.79
CA MET A 497 19.76 50.28 25.78
C MET A 497 20.35 50.14 24.36
N LEU A 498 19.75 49.28 23.53
CA LEU A 498 19.69 49.56 22.09
C LEU A 498 18.76 50.79 21.91
N PRO A 499 19.13 51.81 21.12
CA PRO A 499 18.31 53.00 20.97
C PRO A 499 16.94 52.64 20.37
N ALA A 500 15.87 53.26 20.86
CA ALA A 500 14.55 53.19 20.22
C ALA A 500 14.69 53.75 18.79
N PRO A 501 14.34 52.98 17.74
CA PRO A 501 14.49 53.45 16.37
C PRO A 501 13.59 54.67 16.12
N SER A 502 14.03 55.57 15.24
CA SER A 502 13.11 56.56 14.67
C SER A 502 12.03 55.83 13.85
N LEU A 503 10.89 56.48 13.58
CA LEU A 503 9.81 55.86 12.78
C LEU A 503 10.30 55.41 11.40
N GLU A 504 11.32 56.06 10.84
CA GLU A 504 11.96 55.69 9.57
C GLU A 504 12.90 54.48 9.71
N ASP A 505 13.67 54.39 10.80
CA ASP A 505 14.57 53.25 11.05
C ASP A 505 13.82 51.94 11.28
N LEU A 506 12.59 52.02 11.79
CA LEU A 506 11.68 50.89 12.03
C LEU A 506 11.34 50.12 10.74
N PHE A 507 11.44 50.79 9.59
CA PHE A 507 11.16 50.22 8.26
C PHE A 507 12.43 49.90 7.47
N THR A 508 13.61 50.00 8.09
CA THR A 508 14.86 49.66 7.42
C THR A 508 15.14 48.16 7.47
N ALA A 509 15.67 47.64 6.35
CA ALA A 509 16.20 46.30 6.18
C ALA A 509 17.02 45.78 7.37
N SER A 510 17.96 46.62 7.78
CA SER A 510 18.97 46.29 8.78
C SER A 510 18.34 46.15 10.16
N TYR A 511 17.33 46.96 10.47
CA TYR A 511 16.60 46.84 11.73
C TYR A 511 15.69 45.61 11.72
N ALA A 512 14.99 45.33 10.61
CA ALA A 512 14.15 44.15 10.45
C ALA A 512 14.97 42.84 10.54
N GLU A 513 16.14 42.78 9.92
CA GLU A 513 17.02 41.61 9.98
C GLU A 513 17.63 41.42 11.38
N THR A 514 18.00 42.52 12.05
CA THR A 514 18.48 42.51 13.43
C THR A 514 17.37 42.08 14.40
N ALA A 515 16.13 42.55 14.18
CA ALA A 515 14.96 42.12 14.92
C ALA A 515 14.65 40.63 14.68
N PHE A 516 14.67 40.15 13.44
CA PHE A 516 14.52 38.73 13.10
C PHE A 516 15.51 37.84 13.85
N ARG A 517 16.77 38.29 13.92
CA ARG A 517 17.87 37.58 14.56
C ARG A 517 17.78 37.65 16.09
N MET A 518 17.38 38.78 16.67
CA MET A 518 17.23 38.96 18.13
C MET A 518 15.94 38.32 18.69
N LEU A 519 14.89 38.17 17.89
CA LEU A 519 13.62 37.57 18.29
C LEU A 519 13.59 36.04 18.14
N GLY A 520 14.73 35.42 17.80
CA GLY A 520 14.88 33.96 17.74
C GLY A 520 14.09 33.27 16.63
N LEU A 521 13.61 34.02 15.62
CA LEU A 521 12.76 33.50 14.54
C LEU A 521 13.51 32.60 13.55
N ASN A 522 14.84 32.54 13.64
CA ASN A 522 15.69 31.70 12.79
C ASN A 522 15.86 30.25 13.32
N ASP A 523 15.51 29.99 14.58
CA ASP A 523 15.79 28.70 15.25
C ASP A 523 14.54 27.87 15.64
N GLY A 524 13.34 28.31 15.25
CA GLY A 524 12.06 27.60 15.49
C GLY A 524 11.60 27.68 16.95
N VAL A 525 10.37 28.06 17.31
CA VAL A 525 9.05 28.06 16.66
C VAL A 525 8.33 29.36 17.06
N PRO A 526 7.88 30.21 16.13
CA PRO A 526 7.08 31.39 16.49
C PRO A 526 5.66 30.98 16.92
N ARG A 527 5.10 31.66 17.92
CA ARG A 527 3.68 31.50 18.30
C ARG A 527 2.84 32.58 17.60
N PHE A 528 1.97 32.16 16.70
CA PHE A 528 1.09 33.05 15.95
C PHE A 528 -0.16 33.37 16.79
N LYS A 529 -0.53 34.64 16.89
CA LYS A 529 -1.82 35.11 17.43
C LYS A 529 -2.49 36.03 16.41
N LEU A 530 -3.73 36.43 16.68
CA LEU A 530 -4.41 37.48 15.91
C LEU A 530 -4.26 38.82 16.59
N ASP A 531 -4.12 39.87 15.78
CA ASP A 531 -4.15 41.25 16.26
C ASP A 531 -5.46 41.51 17.03
N PRO A 532 -5.41 41.94 18.30
CA PRO A 532 -6.60 42.28 19.06
C PRO A 532 -7.54 43.29 18.37
N GLU A 533 -7.01 44.13 17.46
CA GLU A 533 -7.81 45.08 16.69
C GLU A 533 -8.83 44.39 15.78
N ILE A 534 -8.56 43.17 15.31
CA ILE A 534 -9.52 42.42 14.49
C ILE A 534 -10.80 42.08 15.26
N PHE A 535 -10.70 41.92 16.58
CA PHE A 535 -11.84 41.68 17.46
C PHE A 535 -12.55 42.98 17.84
N ARG A 536 -11.98 44.16 17.54
CA ARG A 536 -12.74 45.42 17.55
C ARG A 536 -13.51 45.61 16.26
N GLN A 537 -12.90 45.24 15.13
CA GLN A 537 -13.52 45.34 13.81
C GLN A 537 -14.60 44.27 13.58
N TYR A 538 -14.40 43.06 14.10
CA TYR A 538 -15.32 41.92 14.06
C TYR A 538 -15.49 41.30 15.47
N PRO A 539 -16.24 41.96 16.37
CA PRO A 539 -16.41 41.53 17.77
C PRO A 539 -16.96 40.13 17.95
N GLU A 540 -17.70 39.63 16.96
CA GLU A 540 -18.27 38.28 16.92
C GLU A 540 -17.25 37.15 16.92
N PHE A 541 -15.98 37.41 16.54
CA PHE A 541 -14.91 36.41 16.57
C PHE A 541 -14.18 36.34 17.92
N TYR A 542 -14.52 37.21 18.87
CA TYR A 542 -13.85 37.28 20.16
C TYR A 542 -14.37 36.23 21.15
N ASP A 543 -13.54 35.23 21.48
CA ASP A 543 -13.76 34.34 22.63
C ASP A 543 -12.70 34.60 23.72
N PRO A 544 -13.10 35.16 24.88
CA PRO A 544 -12.16 35.48 25.97
C PRO A 544 -11.46 34.25 26.59
N ASN A 545 -11.90 33.01 26.29
CA ASN A 545 -11.30 31.78 26.79
C ASN A 545 -10.20 31.18 25.89
N ALA A 546 -9.93 31.76 24.72
CA ALA A 546 -9.05 31.16 23.70
C ALA A 546 -7.54 31.45 23.88
N ASN A 547 -7.10 32.06 24.99
CA ASN A 547 -5.69 32.41 25.18
C ASN A 547 -4.84 31.25 25.77
N LEU A 548 -3.97 30.71 24.90
CA LEU A 548 -2.82 29.82 25.11
C LEU A 548 -2.17 29.86 26.52
N MET A 549 -2.28 28.76 27.29
CA MET A 549 -1.47 28.53 28.50
C MET A 549 -0.17 27.73 28.23
N PRO A 550 0.87 27.89 29.07
CA PRO A 550 2.25 27.50 28.80
C PRO A 550 2.56 26.02 29.15
N LEU A 551 3.53 25.44 28.43
CA LEU A 551 4.22 24.22 28.84
C LEU A 551 5.02 24.52 30.12
N GLU A 552 4.57 24.03 31.27
CA GLU A 552 5.38 23.99 32.51
C GLU A 552 6.04 22.62 32.71
N SER A 553 7.26 22.70 33.23
CA SER A 553 8.19 21.67 33.69
C SER A 553 7.62 20.78 34.83
N PRO A 554 8.27 19.64 35.19
CA PRO A 554 7.60 18.55 35.90
C PRO A 554 7.28 18.93 37.36
N PRO A 555 6.19 18.43 37.95
CA PRO A 555 5.81 18.85 39.29
C PRO A 555 6.60 18.05 40.34
N THR A 556 7.30 18.77 41.22
CA THR A 556 7.52 18.31 42.58
C THR A 556 6.42 18.82 43.49
N SER A 557 5.98 17.91 44.38
CA SER A 557 5.16 18.07 45.58
C SER A 557 3.69 18.44 45.43
N ALA A 558 2.86 17.46 45.83
CA ALA A 558 1.77 17.53 46.80
C ALA A 558 0.63 18.55 46.61
N ASP A 559 -0.60 18.04 46.76
CA ASP A 559 -1.87 18.75 46.95
C ASP A 559 -2.66 19.18 45.70
N ALA A 560 -3.13 18.18 44.93
CA ALA A 560 -4.39 18.29 44.18
C ALA A 560 -4.98 16.90 43.85
N ALA A 561 -5.39 16.14 44.85
CA ALA A 561 -6.22 14.95 44.66
C ALA A 561 -7.68 15.25 45.05
N SER A 562 -8.45 15.81 44.11
CA SER A 562 -9.91 15.64 44.12
C SER A 562 -10.24 14.54 43.10
N HIS A 563 -10.41 13.32 43.61
CA HIS A 563 -10.73 12.12 42.83
C HIS A 563 -11.96 12.32 41.92
N MET A 564 -11.75 12.39 40.59
CA MET A 564 -12.82 12.04 39.65
C MET A 564 -13.13 10.56 39.83
N SER A 565 -14.37 10.25 40.19
CA SER A 565 -14.85 8.88 40.27
C SER A 565 -14.64 8.15 38.93
N LEU A 566 -14.20 6.89 39.00
CA LEU A 566 -14.06 6.01 37.83
C LEU A 566 -15.37 5.91 37.02
N VAL A 567 -16.52 6.04 37.70
CA VAL A 567 -17.86 6.05 37.12
C VAL A 567 -18.09 7.28 36.25
N ALA A 568 -17.56 8.45 36.65
CA ALA A 568 -17.66 9.66 35.85
C ALA A 568 -16.84 9.54 34.55
N ILE A 569 -15.62 8.99 34.62
CA ILE A 569 -14.76 8.76 33.44
C ILE A 569 -15.43 7.79 32.47
N LEU A 570 -15.94 6.66 32.96
CA LEU A 570 -16.65 5.68 32.13
C LEU A 570 -17.92 6.25 31.50
N ARG A 571 -18.70 7.06 32.23
CA ARG A 571 -19.90 7.71 31.69
C ARG A 571 -19.58 8.63 30.51
N HIS A 572 -18.52 9.43 30.62
CA HIS A 572 -18.13 10.34 29.54
C HIS A 572 -17.52 9.59 28.34
N GLY A 573 -16.74 8.54 28.59
CA GLY A 573 -16.24 7.66 27.53
C GLY A 573 -17.38 6.96 26.77
N LEU A 574 -18.36 6.39 27.47
CA LEU A 574 -19.50 5.71 26.86
C LEU A 574 -20.40 6.64 26.03
N ARG A 575 -20.53 7.92 26.40
CA ARG A 575 -21.31 8.90 25.61
C ARG A 575 -20.76 9.10 24.19
N LEU A 576 -19.47 8.92 24.00
CA LEU A 576 -18.84 9.01 22.68
C LEU A 576 -18.75 7.64 22.00
N LEU A 577 -18.45 6.61 22.78
CA LEU A 577 -18.17 5.28 22.26
C LEU A 577 -19.43 4.55 21.78
N ILE A 578 -20.59 4.73 22.44
CA ILE A 578 -21.86 4.09 22.03
C ILE A 578 -22.35 4.61 20.67
N PRO A 579 -22.47 5.94 20.41
CA PRO A 579 -22.90 6.42 19.09
C PRO A 579 -21.96 5.97 17.97
N LEU A 580 -20.65 5.98 18.22
CA LEU A 580 -19.67 5.53 17.22
C LEU A 580 -19.82 4.04 16.90
N ALA A 581 -20.05 3.21 17.92
CA ALA A 581 -20.32 1.78 17.77
C ALA A 581 -21.58 1.55 16.93
N VAL A 582 -22.68 2.21 17.30
CA VAL A 582 -23.97 2.10 16.59
C VAL A 582 -23.86 2.53 15.13
N VAL A 583 -23.21 3.66 14.83
CA VAL A 583 -23.04 4.14 13.45
C VAL A 583 -22.17 3.19 12.64
N SER A 584 -21.08 2.71 13.22
CA SER A 584 -20.16 1.78 12.55
C SER A 584 -20.85 0.45 12.22
N THR A 585 -21.62 -0.09 13.15
CA THR A 585 -22.38 -1.34 12.98
C THR A 585 -23.56 -1.15 12.03
N PHE A 586 -24.24 0.00 12.07
CA PHE A 586 -25.28 0.34 11.11
C PHE A 586 -24.74 0.39 9.67
N TYR A 587 -23.59 1.04 9.47
CA TYR A 587 -22.92 1.03 8.16
C TYR A 587 -22.50 -0.38 7.74
N LEU A 588 -21.87 -1.15 8.64
CA LEU A 588 -21.37 -2.50 8.35
C LEU A 588 -22.47 -3.45 7.85
N TYR A 589 -23.70 -3.36 8.39
CA TYR A 589 -24.80 -4.25 8.02
C TYR A 589 -25.73 -3.71 6.93
N LEU A 590 -25.62 -2.42 6.57
CA LEU A 590 -26.41 -1.80 5.51
C LEU A 590 -25.56 -1.28 4.34
N TYR A 591 -24.28 -1.64 4.29
CA TYR A 591 -23.39 -1.19 3.22
C TYR A 591 -23.91 -1.51 1.79
N PRO A 592 -24.56 -2.66 1.49
CA PRO A 592 -25.06 -2.89 0.13
C PRO A 592 -26.18 -1.91 -0.25
N VAL A 593 -26.92 -1.41 0.74
CA VAL A 593 -27.93 -0.36 0.56
C VAL A 593 -27.24 0.96 0.23
N PHE A 594 -26.22 1.35 1.00
CA PHE A 594 -25.47 2.59 0.76
C PHE A 594 -24.71 2.60 -0.56
N LEU A 595 -24.23 1.43 -1.00
CA LEU A 595 -23.52 1.28 -2.27
C LEU A 595 -24.44 1.06 -3.48
N GLY A 596 -25.76 1.06 -3.28
CA GLY A 596 -26.71 0.90 -4.38
C GLY A 596 -26.67 -0.47 -5.05
N CYS A 597 -26.22 -1.51 -4.34
CA CYS A 597 -26.07 -2.86 -4.90
C CYS A 597 -27.45 -3.42 -5.29
N ALA A 598 -27.70 -3.66 -6.56
CA ALA A 598 -28.95 -4.24 -7.02
C ALA A 598 -28.75 -5.02 -8.32
N PHE A 599 -29.56 -6.07 -8.49
CA PHE A 599 -29.60 -6.80 -9.75
C PHE A 599 -30.21 -5.93 -10.86
N PRO A 600 -29.65 -5.93 -12.08
CA PRO A 600 -30.28 -5.29 -13.22
C PRO A 600 -31.73 -5.78 -13.43
N VAL A 601 -32.62 -4.85 -13.79
CA VAL A 601 -34.07 -5.12 -13.96
C VAL A 601 -34.48 -5.10 -15.42
N VAL A 602 -35.60 -5.76 -15.73
CA VAL A 602 -36.14 -5.83 -17.09
C VAL A 602 -36.66 -4.45 -17.52
N PRO A 603 -36.27 -3.92 -18.70
CA PRO A 603 -36.76 -2.62 -19.22
C PRO A 603 -38.27 -2.61 -19.51
N SER A 604 -38.89 -1.43 -19.39
CA SER A 604 -40.36 -1.27 -19.32
C SER A 604 -41.12 -1.16 -20.65
N ASN A 605 -40.46 -0.97 -21.79
CA ASN A 605 -41.15 -0.83 -23.09
C ASN A 605 -40.27 -1.38 -24.21
N GLY A 606 -40.86 -2.21 -25.09
CA GLY A 606 -40.25 -2.69 -26.33
C GLY A 606 -40.09 -1.60 -27.39
N SER A 607 -39.29 -0.57 -27.10
CA SER A 607 -38.90 0.46 -28.07
C SER A 607 -37.51 0.16 -28.64
N ASP A 608 -37.49 -0.16 -29.93
CA ASP A 608 -36.36 -0.38 -30.84
C ASP A 608 -35.41 0.83 -30.97
N THR A 609 -34.68 1.19 -29.92
CA THR A 609 -33.54 2.12 -30.05
C THR A 609 -32.33 1.63 -29.26
N PRO A 610 -31.23 1.21 -29.90
CA PRO A 610 -30.00 0.75 -29.23
C PRO A 610 -29.17 1.88 -28.59
N ASN A 611 -29.67 3.12 -28.59
CA ASN A 611 -28.89 4.29 -28.18
C ASN A 611 -29.75 5.18 -27.28
N SER A 612 -29.18 5.55 -26.13
CA SER A 612 -29.71 6.48 -25.12
C SER A 612 -30.75 5.92 -24.14
N VAL A 613 -30.30 5.28 -23.06
CA VAL A 613 -30.63 5.55 -21.64
C VAL A 613 -29.64 4.71 -20.81
N GLU A 614 -28.91 5.31 -19.85
CA GLU A 614 -28.10 4.56 -18.88
C GLU A 614 -28.95 3.48 -18.18
N PRO A 615 -28.54 2.20 -18.14
CA PRO A 615 -29.39 1.17 -17.56
C PRO A 615 -29.51 1.37 -16.04
N GLY A 616 -30.65 1.89 -15.61
CA GLY A 616 -31.41 1.28 -14.53
C GLY A 616 -30.85 1.29 -13.10
N GLY A 617 -29.77 2.00 -12.77
CA GLY A 617 -29.25 2.01 -11.39
C GLY A 617 -30.32 2.39 -10.34
N ASN A 618 -31.08 3.45 -10.61
CA ASN A 618 -32.17 3.88 -9.73
C ASN A 618 -33.36 2.91 -9.74
N ALA A 619 -33.73 2.36 -10.89
CA ALA A 619 -34.87 1.43 -11.01
C ALA A 619 -34.57 0.08 -10.34
N ALA A 620 -33.36 -0.45 -10.54
CA ALA A 620 -32.86 -1.66 -9.90
C ALA A 620 -32.80 -1.51 -8.39
N PHE A 621 -32.26 -0.39 -7.90
CA PHE A 621 -32.20 -0.10 -6.47
C PHE A 621 -33.59 0.03 -5.84
N LEU A 622 -34.50 0.78 -6.49
CA LEU A 622 -35.88 0.94 -6.00
C LEU A 622 -36.63 -0.39 -5.94
N GLU A 623 -36.43 -1.28 -6.92
CA GLU A 623 -37.03 -2.61 -6.90
C GLU A 623 -36.44 -3.49 -5.78
N ALA A 624 -35.11 -3.47 -5.58
CA ALA A 624 -34.48 -4.15 -4.44
C ALA A 624 -35.04 -3.63 -3.10
N ALA A 625 -35.18 -2.31 -2.94
CA ALA A 625 -35.76 -1.71 -1.73
C ALA A 625 -37.23 -2.11 -1.52
N ARG A 626 -38.03 -2.22 -2.59
CA ARG A 626 -39.44 -2.64 -2.54
C ARG A 626 -39.62 -4.05 -1.98
N GLN A 627 -38.63 -4.93 -2.17
CA GLN A 627 -38.67 -6.29 -1.63
C GLN A 627 -38.49 -6.33 -0.10
N HIS A 628 -38.08 -5.22 0.53
CA HIS A 628 -37.85 -5.12 1.97
C HIS A 628 -38.77 -4.12 2.67
N LEU A 629 -39.25 -3.08 1.97
CA LEU A 629 -40.12 -2.02 2.52
C LEU A 629 -41.42 -1.89 1.71
N PRO A 630 -42.60 -1.79 2.37
CA PRO A 630 -43.86 -1.50 1.70
C PRO A 630 -43.89 -0.03 1.25
N LEU A 631 -43.37 0.26 0.06
CA LEU A 631 -43.37 1.60 -0.51
C LEU A 631 -44.74 1.93 -1.14
N PRO A 632 -45.35 3.10 -0.85
CA PRO A 632 -46.65 3.51 -1.39
C PRO A 632 -46.53 4.07 -2.82
N ILE A 633 -45.82 3.38 -3.71
CA ILE A 633 -45.62 3.76 -5.11
C ILE A 633 -46.38 2.76 -6.01
N PRO A 634 -47.35 3.19 -6.83
CA PRO A 634 -48.13 2.28 -7.69
C PRO A 634 -47.25 1.55 -8.73
N LEU A 635 -47.54 0.26 -8.94
CA LEU A 635 -46.91 -0.66 -9.92
C LEU A 635 -46.77 -0.10 -11.35
N GLN A 636 -47.68 0.80 -11.76
CA GLN A 636 -47.72 1.34 -13.12
C GLN A 636 -46.68 2.43 -13.40
N THR A 637 -46.06 3.02 -12.37
CA THR A 637 -45.15 4.18 -12.54
C THR A 637 -43.69 3.82 -12.80
N ILE A 638 -43.24 2.59 -12.48
CA ILE A 638 -41.83 2.19 -12.58
C ILE A 638 -41.57 1.21 -13.74
N GLY A 639 -42.56 0.40 -14.13
CA GLY A 639 -42.48 -0.46 -15.32
C GLY A 639 -41.35 -1.51 -15.33
N ALA A 640 -40.52 -1.62 -14.29
CA ALA A 640 -39.39 -2.52 -14.21
C ALA A 640 -39.73 -3.70 -13.29
N ARG A 641 -39.44 -4.93 -13.74
CA ARG A 641 -39.69 -6.18 -12.99
C ARG A 641 -38.37 -6.92 -12.72
N PRO A 642 -38.27 -7.71 -11.63
CA PRO A 642 -37.13 -8.57 -11.40
C PRO A 642 -36.96 -9.58 -12.54
N ALA A 643 -35.71 -9.80 -12.97
CA ALA A 643 -35.40 -10.81 -13.98
C ALA A 643 -35.67 -12.24 -13.42
N PRO A 644 -36.18 -13.20 -14.23
CA PRO A 644 -36.46 -14.56 -13.78
C PRO A 644 -35.20 -15.30 -13.29
N PHE A 645 -34.03 -14.98 -13.86
CA PHE A 645 -32.75 -15.51 -13.43
C PHE A 645 -31.85 -14.41 -12.88
N ARG A 646 -31.39 -14.57 -11.63
CA ARG A 646 -30.49 -13.65 -10.93
C ARG A 646 -29.42 -14.45 -10.21
N LEU A 647 -28.18 -14.39 -10.69
CA LEU A 647 -27.04 -15.13 -10.17
C LEU A 647 -26.12 -14.20 -9.38
N LEU A 648 -26.00 -14.45 -8.07
CA LEU A 648 -24.99 -13.85 -7.22
C LEU A 648 -23.69 -14.65 -7.34
N ALA A 649 -22.64 -14.02 -7.84
CA ALA A 649 -21.33 -14.64 -8.00
C ALA A 649 -20.31 -14.06 -7.00
N LEU A 650 -19.62 -14.94 -6.29
CA LEU A 650 -18.54 -14.60 -5.36
C LEU A 650 -17.23 -15.20 -5.89
N GLY A 651 -16.24 -14.36 -6.20
CA GLY A 651 -14.92 -14.80 -6.67
C GLY A 651 -13.94 -15.01 -5.51
N ASP A 652 -13.29 -16.17 -5.46
CA ASP A 652 -12.15 -16.50 -4.59
C ASP A 652 -12.27 -16.02 -3.14
N PRO A 653 -13.21 -16.57 -2.36
CA PRO A 653 -13.35 -16.20 -0.96
C PRO A 653 -12.17 -16.64 -0.08
N GLN A 654 -11.28 -17.53 -0.53
CA GLN A 654 -10.10 -18.09 0.16
C GLN A 654 -10.16 -18.02 1.71
N LEU A 655 -10.67 -19.09 2.33
CA LEU A 655 -10.83 -19.20 3.79
C LEU A 655 -9.59 -18.85 4.65
N GLU A 656 -8.38 -18.93 4.10
CA GLU A 656 -7.14 -18.63 4.83
C GLU A 656 -6.48 -17.29 4.53
N GLY A 657 -6.98 -16.59 3.50
CA GLY A 657 -6.24 -15.49 2.89
C GLY A 657 -4.85 -15.92 2.40
N ASP A 658 -3.96 -14.95 2.26
CA ASP A 658 -2.65 -15.03 1.62
C ASP A 658 -1.53 -15.73 2.42
N THR A 659 -1.77 -16.17 3.66
CA THR A 659 -0.68 -16.49 4.60
C THR A 659 -0.89 -17.76 5.43
N SER A 660 0.09 -18.67 5.35
CA SER A 660 0.11 -19.93 6.09
C SER A 660 0.45 -19.76 7.59
N ILE A 661 -0.11 -20.64 8.45
CA ILE A 661 0.24 -20.67 9.88
C ILE A 661 1.67 -21.19 10.03
N ARG A 662 2.60 -20.37 10.56
CA ARG A 662 3.97 -20.79 10.89
C ARG A 662 3.95 -21.98 11.85
N LYS A 663 4.73 -23.04 11.54
CA LYS A 663 4.90 -24.28 12.34
C LYS A 663 3.57 -25.01 12.67
N HIS A 664 2.73 -25.29 11.67
CA HIS A 664 1.56 -26.16 11.87
C HIS A 664 1.99 -27.57 12.35
N GLY A 665 1.67 -27.91 13.60
CA GLY A 665 1.94 -29.24 14.19
C GLY A 665 3.30 -29.42 14.86
N GLY A 666 4.11 -28.36 15.02
CA GLY A 666 5.34 -28.42 15.81
C GLY A 666 5.07 -28.56 17.33
N PRO A 667 6.05 -29.05 18.12
CA PRO A 667 5.90 -29.10 19.57
C PRO A 667 5.79 -27.69 20.17
N LEU A 668 4.86 -27.50 21.11
CA LEU A 668 4.70 -26.24 21.86
C LEU A 668 5.99 -25.94 22.64
N PHE A 669 6.57 -24.75 22.47
CA PHE A 669 7.82 -24.31 23.11
C PHE A 669 8.97 -25.36 23.01
N PRO A 670 9.51 -25.62 21.80
CA PRO A 670 10.57 -26.61 21.60
C PRO A 670 11.79 -26.36 22.48
N HIS A 671 12.15 -25.10 22.72
CA HIS A 671 13.31 -24.74 23.53
C HIS A 671 13.01 -24.90 25.03
N ALA A 672 11.76 -24.76 25.48
CA ALA A 672 11.36 -25.10 26.85
C ALA A 672 11.49 -26.60 27.13
N ARG A 673 11.15 -27.43 26.13
CA ARG A 673 11.33 -28.88 26.23
C ARG A 673 12.81 -29.27 26.22
N SER A 674 13.63 -28.63 25.37
CA SER A 674 15.08 -28.79 25.36
C SER A 674 15.68 -28.39 26.71
N PHE A 675 15.35 -27.21 27.22
CA PHE A 675 15.77 -26.70 28.52
C PHE A 675 15.43 -27.70 29.64
N TRP A 676 14.19 -28.19 29.68
CA TRP A 676 13.75 -29.16 30.68
C TRP A 676 14.54 -30.47 30.62
N SER A 677 14.92 -30.92 29.43
CA SER A 677 15.75 -32.12 29.26
C SER A 677 17.20 -31.92 29.72
N GLN A 678 17.75 -30.70 29.57
CA GLN A 678 19.10 -30.37 30.01
C GLN A 678 19.19 -30.31 31.54
N ILE A 679 18.19 -29.69 32.20
CA ILE A 679 18.17 -29.53 33.67
C ILE A 679 17.73 -30.79 34.42
N THR A 680 16.96 -31.69 33.80
CA THR A 680 16.56 -32.98 34.40
C THR A 680 17.58 -34.10 34.18
N PHE A 681 18.79 -33.76 33.71
CA PHE A 681 19.89 -34.69 33.43
C PHE A 681 19.57 -35.82 32.44
N LYS A 682 18.51 -35.68 31.62
CA LYS A 682 18.11 -36.68 30.64
C LYS A 682 18.97 -36.70 29.37
N ALA A 683 19.73 -35.63 29.10
CA ALA A 683 20.68 -35.54 27.99
C ALA A 683 22.09 -36.02 28.39
N GLU A 684 22.90 -36.58 27.49
CA GLU A 684 24.29 -37.05 27.74
C GLU A 684 25.36 -35.94 27.53
N ASN A 685 25.21 -34.78 28.16
CA ASN A 685 26.14 -33.65 27.99
C ASN A 685 27.00 -33.35 29.22
N SER A 686 28.17 -32.73 29.03
CA SER A 686 29.03 -32.26 30.14
C SER A 686 28.38 -31.09 30.93
N LEU A 687 28.71 -30.92 32.21
CA LEU A 687 28.10 -29.90 33.09
C LEU A 687 28.18 -28.48 32.51
N ARG A 688 29.34 -28.12 31.93
CA ARG A 688 29.57 -26.80 31.33
C ARG A 688 28.74 -26.58 30.06
N GLN A 689 28.55 -27.63 29.27
CA GLN A 689 27.76 -27.60 28.04
C GLN A 689 26.27 -27.50 28.35
N ARG A 690 25.79 -28.14 29.43
CA ARG A 690 24.42 -28.00 29.91
C ARG A 690 24.11 -26.57 30.35
N ILE A 691 24.98 -25.94 31.14
CA ILE A 691 24.77 -24.56 31.60
C ILE A 691 24.70 -23.60 30.41
N ARG A 692 25.62 -23.74 29.45
CA ARG A 692 25.63 -22.90 28.25
C ARG A 692 24.37 -23.11 27.40
N GLN A 693 23.98 -24.36 27.15
CA GLN A 693 22.80 -24.67 26.34
C GLN A 693 21.51 -24.24 27.04
N SER A 694 21.42 -24.39 28.37
CA SER A 694 20.27 -23.95 29.14
C SER A 694 20.08 -22.43 29.11
N LEU A 695 21.17 -21.66 29.05
CA LEU A 695 21.12 -20.20 28.87
C LEU A 695 20.64 -19.80 27.47
N HIS A 696 21.12 -20.47 26.42
CA HIS A 696 20.62 -20.26 25.05
C HIS A 696 19.13 -20.63 24.94
N ASP A 697 18.75 -21.81 25.42
CA ASP A 697 17.35 -22.27 25.37
C ASP A 697 16.41 -21.30 26.13
N VAL A 698 16.86 -20.65 27.23
CA VAL A 698 16.04 -19.63 27.92
C VAL A 698 15.88 -18.36 27.10
N ILE A 699 16.92 -17.90 26.40
CA ILE A 699 16.86 -16.74 25.51
C ILE A 699 15.92 -17.07 24.34
N ASP A 700 16.06 -18.25 23.75
CA ASP A 700 15.27 -18.71 22.60
C ASP A 700 13.79 -18.91 22.98
N ILE A 701 13.49 -19.33 24.22
CA ILE A 701 12.10 -19.36 24.74
C ILE A 701 11.48 -17.97 24.71
N PHE A 702 12.18 -16.94 25.22
CA PHE A 702 11.63 -15.60 25.34
C PHE A 702 11.57 -14.84 24.02
N PHE A 703 12.57 -14.99 23.16
CA PHE A 703 12.70 -14.20 21.94
C PHE A 703 12.19 -14.92 20.68
N GLU A 704 12.18 -16.25 20.65
CA GLU A 704 11.67 -17.00 19.50
C GLU A 704 10.38 -17.75 19.81
N ASP A 705 10.33 -18.59 20.86
CA ASP A 705 9.14 -19.42 21.10
C ASP A 705 7.93 -18.56 21.47
N VAL A 706 8.07 -17.59 22.40
CA VAL A 706 6.96 -16.71 22.80
C VAL A 706 6.45 -15.87 21.61
N PHE A 707 7.35 -15.26 20.83
CA PHE A 707 6.92 -14.44 19.69
C PHE A 707 6.29 -15.26 18.57
N ASN A 708 6.87 -16.42 18.23
CA ASN A 708 6.29 -17.33 17.23
C ASN A 708 4.92 -17.87 17.66
N GLU A 709 4.75 -18.20 18.95
CA GLU A 709 3.45 -18.63 19.48
C GLU A 709 2.44 -17.48 19.48
N LEU A 710 2.84 -16.26 19.85
CA LEU A 710 1.98 -15.07 19.77
C LEU A 710 1.56 -14.75 18.33
N GLU A 711 2.48 -14.88 17.37
CA GLU A 711 2.20 -14.71 15.94
C GLU A 711 1.26 -15.80 15.41
N SER A 712 1.48 -17.06 15.79
CA SER A 712 0.59 -18.19 15.50
C SER A 712 -0.81 -17.99 16.08
N VAL A 713 -0.92 -17.52 17.33
CA VAL A 713 -2.19 -17.19 17.98
C VAL A 713 -2.88 -16.01 17.27
N ARG A 714 -2.15 -14.94 16.96
CA ARG A 714 -2.67 -13.81 16.18
C ARG A 714 -3.21 -14.30 14.84
N LYS A 715 -2.47 -15.12 14.10
CA LYS A 715 -2.91 -15.62 12.79
C LYS A 715 -4.13 -16.53 12.92
N ARG A 716 -4.23 -17.35 13.96
CA ARG A 716 -5.44 -18.13 14.24
C ARG A 716 -6.66 -17.26 14.52
N ILE A 717 -6.49 -16.14 15.22
CA ILE A 717 -7.57 -15.16 15.46
C ILE A 717 -7.96 -14.47 14.14
N ASP A 718 -6.98 -14.11 13.32
CA ASP A 718 -7.20 -13.51 12.01
C ASP A 718 -7.98 -14.43 11.06
N LEU A 719 -7.57 -15.70 10.96
CA LEU A 719 -8.28 -16.76 10.23
C LEU A 719 -9.70 -16.99 10.75
N PHE A 720 -9.87 -16.93 12.07
CA PHE A 720 -11.21 -16.98 12.66
C PHE A 720 -12.05 -15.79 12.23
N GLY A 721 -11.51 -14.57 12.27
CA GLY A 721 -12.19 -13.37 11.78
C GLY A 721 -12.52 -13.43 10.30
N ASN A 722 -11.63 -14.00 9.47
CA ASN A 722 -11.84 -14.18 8.04
C ASN A 722 -13.10 -14.99 7.76
N ASP A 723 -13.30 -16.13 8.45
CA ASP A 723 -14.52 -16.95 8.30
C ASP A 723 -15.80 -16.12 8.51
N PHE A 724 -15.83 -15.30 9.57
CA PHE A 724 -17.01 -14.50 9.91
C PHE A 724 -17.17 -13.27 9.02
N TYR A 725 -16.08 -12.71 8.53
CA TYR A 725 -16.10 -11.64 7.55
C TYR A 725 -16.67 -12.13 6.21
N LEU A 726 -16.20 -13.27 5.68
CA LEU A 726 -16.77 -13.89 4.47
C LEU A 726 -18.25 -14.25 4.67
N ALA A 727 -18.60 -14.80 5.85
CA ALA A 727 -19.99 -15.06 6.21
C ALA A 727 -20.83 -13.77 6.22
N HIS A 728 -20.26 -12.67 6.71
CA HIS A 728 -20.91 -11.36 6.75
C HIS A 728 -21.19 -10.84 5.34
N ILE A 729 -20.19 -10.90 4.45
CA ILE A 729 -20.36 -10.50 3.04
C ILE A 729 -21.48 -11.30 2.38
N TYR A 730 -21.39 -12.63 2.40
CA TYR A 730 -22.40 -13.49 1.78
C TYR A 730 -23.80 -13.17 2.32
N ARG A 731 -23.97 -13.16 3.65
CA ARG A 731 -25.29 -12.94 4.26
C ARG A 731 -25.86 -11.57 3.96
N THR A 732 -25.04 -10.52 4.01
CA THR A 732 -25.51 -9.13 3.85
C THR A 732 -25.89 -8.87 2.39
N VAL A 733 -25.06 -9.30 1.44
CA VAL A 733 -25.36 -9.17 0.00
C VAL A 733 -26.55 -10.03 -0.37
N ASN A 734 -26.56 -11.32 0.02
CA ASN A 734 -27.66 -12.24 -0.28
C ASN A 734 -29.00 -11.78 0.32
N TRP A 735 -29.01 -11.28 1.56
CA TRP A 735 -30.20 -10.72 2.18
C TRP A 735 -30.72 -9.52 1.39
N TRP A 736 -29.84 -8.57 1.05
CA TRP A 736 -30.26 -7.35 0.36
C TRP A 736 -30.72 -7.61 -1.07
N THR A 737 -29.94 -8.33 -1.87
CA THR A 737 -30.16 -8.48 -3.32
C THR A 737 -31.14 -9.59 -3.71
N LYS A 738 -31.47 -10.52 -2.78
CA LYS A 738 -32.39 -11.66 -2.99
C LYS A 738 -32.17 -12.39 -4.34
N PRO A 739 -31.00 -12.99 -4.54
CA PRO A 739 -30.69 -13.75 -5.76
C PRO A 739 -31.60 -14.96 -5.92
N THR A 740 -31.75 -15.46 -7.16
CA THR A 740 -32.38 -16.77 -7.40
C THR A 740 -31.38 -17.91 -7.31
N HIS A 741 -30.11 -17.65 -7.67
CA HIS A 741 -29.01 -18.60 -7.64
C HIS A 741 -27.76 -17.97 -7.05
N VAL A 742 -26.91 -18.77 -6.40
CA VAL A 742 -25.63 -18.34 -5.84
C VAL A 742 -24.52 -19.25 -6.36
N THR A 743 -23.41 -18.65 -6.78
CA THR A 743 -22.19 -19.38 -7.14
C THR A 743 -20.95 -18.82 -6.45
N VAL A 744 -20.02 -19.73 -6.15
CA VAL A 744 -18.66 -19.42 -5.69
C VAL A 744 -17.68 -19.92 -6.74
N LEU A 745 -16.90 -19.01 -7.29
CA LEU A 745 -16.08 -19.23 -8.47
C LEU A 745 -14.66 -19.67 -8.09
N GLY A 746 -14.54 -20.80 -7.39
CA GLY A 746 -13.26 -21.40 -7.04
C GLY A 746 -12.60 -20.81 -5.80
N ASP A 747 -11.46 -21.41 -5.45
CA ASP A 747 -10.63 -21.08 -4.29
C ASP A 747 -11.42 -20.98 -2.98
N LEU A 748 -12.24 -22.01 -2.76
CA LEU A 748 -13.05 -22.15 -1.56
C LEU A 748 -12.14 -22.29 -0.33
N LEU A 749 -11.02 -22.99 -0.50
CA LEU A 749 -10.00 -23.22 0.50
C LEU A 749 -8.69 -22.56 0.09
N GLY A 750 -7.97 -21.94 1.02
CA GLY A 750 -6.74 -21.19 0.68
C GLY A 750 -5.48 -22.01 0.37
N SER A 751 -5.53 -23.35 0.24
CA SER A 751 -4.33 -24.13 -0.14
C SER A 751 -4.62 -25.58 -0.54
N GLN A 752 -4.03 -26.00 -1.67
CA GLN A 752 -4.09 -27.35 -2.21
C GLN A 752 -3.13 -28.34 -1.52
N TRP A 753 -2.08 -27.83 -0.86
CA TRP A 753 -1.00 -28.64 -0.26
C TRP A 753 -1.32 -29.18 1.14
N ILE A 754 -2.54 -28.97 1.63
CA ILE A 754 -2.95 -29.45 2.96
C ILE A 754 -3.34 -30.93 2.96
N GLY A 755 -3.13 -31.59 4.10
CA GLY A 755 -3.57 -32.97 4.30
C GLY A 755 -5.09 -33.13 4.35
N THR A 756 -5.60 -34.33 4.05
CA THR A 756 -7.04 -34.62 3.92
C THR A 756 -7.88 -34.24 5.15
N GLU A 757 -7.38 -34.45 6.36
CA GLU A 757 -8.14 -34.10 7.57
C GLU A 757 -8.24 -32.59 7.76
N GLU A 758 -7.18 -31.85 7.43
CA GLU A 758 -7.20 -30.38 7.48
C GLU A 758 -8.10 -29.82 6.37
N PHE A 759 -8.04 -30.38 5.15
CA PHE A 759 -8.98 -30.06 4.07
C PHE A 759 -10.43 -30.24 4.52
N ARG A 760 -10.75 -31.38 5.17
CA ARG A 760 -12.08 -31.66 5.73
C ARG A 760 -12.47 -30.70 6.85
N ARG A 761 -11.52 -30.27 7.68
CA ARG A 761 -11.77 -29.28 8.73
C ARG A 761 -12.11 -27.92 8.14
N ARG A 762 -11.40 -27.48 7.09
CA ARG A 762 -11.68 -26.23 6.40
C ARG A 762 -12.98 -26.30 5.61
N GLY A 763 -13.26 -27.41 4.94
CA GLY A 763 -14.56 -27.65 4.29
C GLY A 763 -15.72 -27.58 5.28
N ARG A 764 -15.57 -28.09 6.51
CA ARG A 764 -16.57 -27.87 7.57
C ARG A 764 -16.71 -26.40 7.96
N ARG A 765 -15.60 -25.66 8.10
CA ARG A 765 -15.66 -24.21 8.37
C ARG A 765 -16.41 -23.45 7.26
N TYR A 766 -16.18 -23.81 6.00
CA TYR A 766 -16.90 -23.25 4.86
C TYR A 766 -18.42 -23.41 5.04
N TRP A 767 -18.91 -24.64 5.20
CA TRP A 767 -20.34 -24.90 5.33
C TRP A 767 -20.95 -24.44 6.65
N ASP A 768 -20.25 -24.62 7.78
CA ASP A 768 -20.81 -24.34 9.11
C ASP A 768 -20.74 -22.85 9.49
N ARG A 769 -19.81 -22.08 8.89
CA ARG A 769 -19.57 -20.67 9.24
C ARG A 769 -19.87 -19.73 8.08
N VAL A 770 -19.17 -19.87 6.96
CA VAL A 770 -19.26 -18.94 5.81
C VAL A 770 -20.63 -19.08 5.15
N MET A 771 -20.91 -20.27 4.63
CA MET A 771 -22.12 -20.63 3.91
C MET A 771 -23.15 -21.32 4.82
N ARG A 772 -23.28 -20.83 6.05
CA ARG A 772 -24.16 -21.45 7.05
C ARG A 772 -25.61 -21.42 6.60
N GLY A 773 -26.23 -22.59 6.53
CA GLY A 773 -27.64 -22.77 6.17
C GLY A 773 -27.87 -23.03 4.68
N THR A 774 -26.80 -23.10 3.88
CA THR A 774 -26.85 -23.54 2.48
C THR A 774 -26.42 -24.99 2.35
N GLU A 775 -26.61 -25.55 1.17
CA GLU A 775 -26.19 -26.90 0.78
C GLU A 775 -25.51 -26.90 -0.60
N ARG A 776 -24.64 -27.88 -0.83
CA ARG A 776 -24.08 -28.12 -2.16
C ARG A 776 -25.16 -28.62 -3.11
N VAL A 777 -24.93 -28.45 -4.42
CA VAL A 777 -25.77 -29.12 -5.44
C VAL A 777 -25.70 -30.65 -5.22
N PRO A 778 -26.86 -31.34 -5.11
CA PRO A 778 -26.91 -32.79 -4.97
C PRO A 778 -26.33 -33.50 -6.20
N ASP A 779 -25.67 -34.64 -5.98
CA ASP A 779 -25.05 -35.41 -7.09
C ASP A 779 -26.08 -35.93 -8.10
N GLU A 780 -27.34 -36.09 -7.68
CA GLU A 780 -28.47 -36.46 -8.55
C GLU A 780 -28.83 -35.35 -9.55
N ALA A 781 -28.69 -34.07 -9.16
CA ALA A 781 -28.91 -32.92 -10.04
C ALA A 781 -27.63 -32.53 -10.81
N ALA A 782 -26.46 -32.78 -10.23
CA ALA A 782 -25.16 -32.49 -10.83
C ALA A 782 -24.70 -33.62 -11.79
N VAL A 783 -25.51 -33.89 -12.81
CA VAL A 783 -25.29 -34.95 -13.80
C VAL A 783 -24.98 -34.38 -15.19
N TYR A 784 -24.43 -35.23 -16.05
CA TYR A 784 -24.32 -34.96 -17.48
C TYR A 784 -24.52 -36.27 -18.27
N PRO A 785 -25.32 -36.27 -19.36
CA PRO A 785 -26.17 -35.16 -19.78
C PRO A 785 -27.39 -34.98 -18.88
N SER A 786 -27.72 -33.73 -18.55
CA SER A 786 -28.89 -33.39 -17.74
C SER A 786 -30.09 -33.16 -18.67
N MET A 787 -31.09 -34.04 -18.62
CA MET A 787 -32.32 -33.95 -19.42
C MET A 787 -33.58 -33.89 -18.54
N GLU A 788 -33.43 -34.03 -17.22
CA GLU A 788 -34.54 -34.16 -16.27
C GLU A 788 -34.75 -32.85 -15.50
N TYR A 789 -35.69 -32.04 -15.97
CA TYR A 789 -36.02 -30.73 -15.38
C TYR A 789 -36.63 -30.81 -13.97
N GLU A 790 -37.21 -31.95 -13.58
CA GLU A 790 -37.75 -32.14 -12.22
C GLU A 790 -36.67 -32.02 -11.12
N LEU A 791 -35.40 -32.30 -11.46
CA LEU A 791 -34.27 -32.22 -10.53
C LEU A 791 -33.75 -30.79 -10.34
N THR A 792 -33.90 -29.95 -11.37
CA THR A 792 -33.43 -28.56 -11.43
C THR A 792 -34.53 -27.52 -11.21
N ASP A 793 -35.82 -27.89 -11.26
CA ASP A 793 -36.97 -26.99 -11.09
C ASP A 793 -37.12 -25.95 -12.23
N TYR A 794 -38.33 -25.40 -12.40
CA TYR A 794 -38.63 -24.40 -13.42
C TYR A 794 -38.28 -22.98 -12.97
N LEU A 795 -37.94 -22.09 -13.91
CA LEU A 795 -37.77 -20.67 -13.63
C LEU A 795 -39.13 -19.99 -13.39
N SER A 796 -39.16 -19.08 -12.41
CA SER A 796 -40.35 -18.30 -12.09
C SER A 796 -40.59 -17.18 -13.12
N THR A 797 -41.80 -17.12 -13.70
CA THR A 797 -42.26 -16.03 -14.58
C THR A 797 -42.43 -14.69 -13.85
N THR A 798 -42.63 -14.72 -12.53
CA THR A 798 -42.75 -13.53 -11.66
C THR A 798 -41.40 -13.07 -11.09
N GLY A 799 -40.33 -13.87 -11.28
CA GLY A 799 -39.00 -13.58 -10.76
C GLY A 799 -38.82 -13.90 -9.27
N GLU A 800 -39.72 -14.66 -8.66
CA GLU A 800 -39.55 -15.13 -7.29
C GLU A 800 -38.52 -16.28 -7.21
N PRO A 801 -37.64 -16.31 -6.18
CA PRO A 801 -36.67 -17.39 -6.03
C PRO A 801 -37.35 -18.75 -5.78
N SER A 802 -36.86 -19.81 -6.45
CA SER A 802 -37.28 -21.18 -6.12
C SER A 802 -36.93 -21.51 -4.66
N PRO A 803 -37.84 -22.13 -3.88
CA PRO A 803 -37.56 -22.58 -2.52
C PRO A 803 -36.36 -23.53 -2.47
N VAL A 804 -36.17 -24.34 -3.52
CA VAL A 804 -35.08 -25.32 -3.62
C VAL A 804 -33.73 -24.62 -3.85
N TRP A 805 -33.67 -23.69 -4.80
CA TRP A 805 -32.43 -22.99 -5.15
C TRP A 805 -32.04 -21.87 -4.20
N SER A 806 -32.96 -21.41 -3.35
CA SER A 806 -32.67 -20.42 -2.30
C SER A 806 -31.61 -20.87 -1.28
N ARG A 807 -31.34 -22.19 -1.20
CA ARG A 807 -30.35 -22.79 -0.29
C ARG A 807 -29.18 -23.46 -1.00
N ARG A 808 -29.27 -23.69 -2.31
CA ARG A 808 -28.22 -24.41 -3.07
C ARG A 808 -27.14 -23.44 -3.53
N VAL A 809 -25.88 -23.82 -3.35
CA VAL A 809 -24.71 -23.06 -3.83
C VAL A 809 -23.96 -23.86 -4.89
N ILE A 810 -23.72 -23.22 -6.03
CA ILE A 810 -22.95 -23.75 -7.15
C ILE A 810 -21.47 -23.45 -6.88
N ASN A 811 -20.73 -24.45 -6.40
CA ASN A 811 -19.28 -24.32 -6.18
C ASN A 811 -18.52 -24.73 -7.44
N VAL A 812 -17.63 -23.85 -7.91
CA VAL A 812 -16.62 -24.15 -8.94
C VAL A 812 -15.32 -24.53 -8.23
N ALA A 813 -14.52 -25.43 -8.80
CA ALA A 813 -13.23 -25.80 -8.23
C ALA A 813 -12.14 -24.81 -8.64
N GLY A 814 -11.29 -24.37 -7.70
CA GLY A 814 -10.12 -23.53 -8.00
C GLY A 814 -8.76 -24.20 -7.81
N ASN A 815 -7.69 -23.49 -8.16
CA ASN A 815 -6.33 -24.03 -8.07
C ASN A 815 -5.89 -24.27 -6.61
N HIS A 816 -6.38 -23.50 -5.63
CA HIS A 816 -6.12 -23.76 -4.21
C HIS A 816 -6.99 -24.90 -3.64
N ASP A 817 -7.98 -25.39 -4.39
CA ASP A 817 -8.79 -26.54 -3.98
C ASP A 817 -8.18 -27.86 -4.49
N ILE A 818 -7.92 -27.92 -5.80
CA ILE A 818 -7.56 -29.15 -6.52
C ILE A 818 -6.17 -29.13 -7.19
N GLY A 819 -5.57 -27.95 -7.41
CA GLY A 819 -4.30 -27.75 -8.12
C GLY A 819 -4.48 -27.41 -9.61
N TYR A 820 -3.41 -26.90 -10.22
CA TYR A 820 -3.25 -26.70 -11.66
C TYR A 820 -2.96 -28.02 -12.39
N ALA A 821 -2.90 -27.98 -13.72
CA ALA A 821 -2.72 -29.19 -14.55
C ALA A 821 -1.49 -30.02 -14.17
N GLY A 822 -0.41 -29.38 -13.70
CA GLY A 822 0.84 -30.03 -13.30
C GLY A 822 0.88 -30.59 -11.88
N ASP A 823 -0.13 -30.34 -11.04
CA ASP A 823 -0.15 -30.86 -9.66
C ASP A 823 -1.52 -31.43 -9.20
N ILE A 824 -2.58 -31.24 -9.98
CA ILE A 824 -3.86 -31.94 -9.82
C ILE A 824 -3.67 -33.46 -9.88
N ASN A 825 -4.43 -34.17 -9.03
CA ASN A 825 -4.45 -35.63 -8.98
C ASN A 825 -5.79 -36.14 -8.43
N GLN A 826 -6.03 -37.44 -8.62
CA GLN A 826 -7.27 -38.11 -8.19
C GLN A 826 -7.63 -37.91 -6.71
N ASP A 827 -6.65 -37.86 -5.82
CA ASP A 827 -6.90 -37.69 -4.38
C ASP A 827 -7.43 -36.28 -4.06
N ARG A 828 -6.80 -35.24 -4.64
CA ARG A 828 -7.20 -33.84 -4.48
C ARG A 828 -8.55 -33.56 -5.14
N PHE A 829 -8.72 -34.08 -6.34
CA PHE A 829 -9.98 -33.98 -7.08
C PHE A 829 -11.12 -34.68 -6.30
N GLY A 830 -10.90 -35.92 -5.88
CA GLY A 830 -11.91 -36.70 -5.17
C GLY A 830 -12.27 -36.16 -3.79
N ARG A 831 -11.34 -35.54 -3.05
CA ARG A 831 -11.68 -34.89 -1.76
C ARG A 831 -12.50 -33.62 -1.94
N PHE A 832 -12.29 -32.88 -3.04
CA PHE A 832 -13.13 -31.74 -3.39
C PHE A 832 -14.56 -32.21 -3.69
N GLU A 833 -14.72 -33.19 -4.58
CA GLU A 833 -16.06 -33.67 -4.98
C GLU A 833 -16.88 -34.17 -3.78
N ARG A 834 -16.25 -34.88 -2.85
CA ARG A 834 -16.92 -35.37 -1.64
C ARG A 834 -17.46 -34.26 -0.73
N LEU A 835 -16.83 -33.09 -0.72
CA LEU A 835 -17.16 -32.00 0.21
C LEU A 835 -17.95 -30.86 -0.42
N PHE A 836 -17.69 -30.53 -1.69
CA PHE A 836 -18.24 -29.36 -2.36
C PHE A 836 -19.16 -29.69 -3.52
N GLY A 837 -19.17 -30.94 -3.99
CA GLY A 837 -19.96 -31.41 -5.13
C GLY A 837 -19.10 -31.63 -6.38
N LYS A 838 -19.71 -32.20 -7.42
CA LYS A 838 -19.04 -32.50 -8.69
C LYS A 838 -18.31 -31.28 -9.25
N ALA A 839 -17.15 -31.50 -9.84
CA ALA A 839 -16.37 -30.40 -10.43
C ALA A 839 -16.76 -30.10 -11.90
N ASN A 840 -17.42 -31.07 -12.56
CA ASN A 840 -17.92 -30.97 -13.93
C ASN A 840 -19.37 -31.47 -13.99
N TYR A 841 -20.33 -30.61 -14.36
CA TYR A 841 -21.74 -30.98 -14.52
C TYR A 841 -22.55 -29.91 -15.26
N GLU A 842 -23.76 -30.27 -15.69
CA GLU A 842 -24.69 -29.40 -16.39
C GLU A 842 -26.02 -29.28 -15.62
N LEU A 843 -26.55 -28.07 -15.53
CA LEU A 843 -27.90 -27.79 -15.00
C LEU A 843 -28.74 -27.12 -16.09
N ARG A 844 -30.02 -27.48 -16.20
CA ARG A 844 -30.95 -26.89 -17.17
C ARG A 844 -32.19 -26.35 -16.49
N PHE A 845 -32.56 -25.12 -16.84
CA PHE A 845 -33.67 -24.39 -16.24
C PHE A 845 -34.58 -23.87 -17.33
N GLU A 846 -35.72 -24.52 -17.52
CA GLU A 846 -36.74 -24.09 -18.47
C GLU A 846 -37.58 -22.96 -17.84
N LEU A 847 -37.93 -21.95 -18.65
CA LEU A 847 -38.91 -20.93 -18.31
C LEU A 847 -40.26 -21.29 -18.98
N PRO A 848 -41.30 -21.62 -18.20
CA PRO A 848 -42.58 -22.04 -18.74
C PRO A 848 -43.22 -20.99 -19.66
N VAL A 849 -43.70 -21.43 -20.82
CA VAL A 849 -44.50 -20.59 -21.74
C VAL A 849 -45.98 -20.77 -21.39
N GLU A 850 -46.55 -19.78 -20.69
CA GLU A 850 -47.94 -19.87 -20.19
C GLU A 850 -49.00 -19.63 -21.28
N ASP A 851 -48.70 -18.86 -22.33
CA ASP A 851 -49.64 -18.56 -23.41
C ASP A 851 -49.73 -19.73 -24.41
N PRO A 852 -50.89 -20.41 -24.54
CA PRO A 852 -51.07 -21.51 -25.49
C PRO A 852 -50.81 -21.13 -26.94
N ALA A 853 -51.05 -19.88 -27.32
CA ALA A 853 -50.81 -19.41 -28.68
C ALA A 853 -49.31 -19.28 -28.99
N VAL A 854 -48.52 -18.83 -28.02
CA VAL A 854 -47.06 -18.75 -28.12
C VAL A 854 -46.45 -20.15 -28.07
N ASN A 855 -46.97 -21.03 -27.21
CA ASN A 855 -46.53 -22.42 -27.10
C ASN A 855 -46.72 -23.19 -28.42
N ALA A 856 -47.78 -22.90 -29.18
CA ALA A 856 -47.98 -23.48 -30.51
C ALA A 856 -46.94 -23.04 -31.56
N THR A 857 -46.13 -21.99 -31.28
CA THR A 857 -45.06 -21.53 -32.16
C THR A 857 -43.73 -22.26 -31.96
N LEU A 858 -43.61 -23.08 -30.91
CA LEU A 858 -42.43 -23.89 -30.67
C LEU A 858 -42.22 -24.95 -31.76
N VAL A 859 -40.98 -25.43 -31.88
CA VAL A 859 -40.64 -26.56 -32.74
C VAL A 859 -41.36 -27.81 -32.24
N ASP A 860 -42.07 -28.45 -33.14
CA ASP A 860 -42.78 -29.72 -32.93
C ASP A 860 -42.72 -30.45 -34.27
N ASP A 861 -42.10 -31.63 -34.28
CA ASP A 861 -41.84 -32.40 -35.51
C ASP A 861 -43.12 -32.75 -36.28
N GLU A 862 -44.28 -32.80 -35.62
CA GLU A 862 -45.57 -33.12 -36.23
C GLU A 862 -46.39 -31.87 -36.57
N LYS A 863 -46.34 -30.83 -35.71
CA LYS A 863 -47.24 -29.65 -35.81
C LYS A 863 -46.57 -28.42 -36.41
N ASN A 864 -45.28 -28.26 -36.22
CA ASN A 864 -44.55 -27.05 -36.62
C ASN A 864 -43.06 -27.35 -36.93
N PRO A 865 -42.78 -28.16 -37.97
CA PRO A 865 -41.43 -28.66 -38.25
C PRO A 865 -40.46 -27.60 -38.81
N GLU A 866 -40.98 -26.46 -39.29
CA GLU A 866 -40.18 -25.36 -39.86
C GLU A 866 -39.79 -24.30 -38.81
N SER A 867 -40.20 -24.48 -37.54
CA SER A 867 -39.90 -23.52 -36.48
C SER A 867 -38.49 -23.72 -35.93
N ASP A 868 -37.80 -22.61 -35.72
CA ASP A 868 -36.49 -22.54 -35.06
C ASP A 868 -36.61 -22.23 -33.56
N ARG A 869 -37.84 -22.21 -33.00
CA ARG A 869 -38.12 -21.81 -31.62
C ARG A 869 -38.13 -22.99 -30.66
N LEU A 870 -37.13 -23.05 -29.78
CA LEU A 870 -37.10 -23.95 -28.64
C LEU A 870 -37.81 -23.34 -27.43
N PRO A 871 -38.28 -24.19 -26.48
CA PRO A 871 -38.66 -23.74 -25.14
C PRO A 871 -37.54 -22.86 -24.54
N PRO A 872 -37.88 -21.72 -23.92
CA PRO A 872 -36.87 -20.86 -23.33
C PRO A 872 -36.13 -21.56 -22.19
N GLU A 873 -34.81 -21.72 -22.32
CA GLU A 873 -34.00 -22.49 -21.35
C GLU A 873 -32.69 -21.76 -21.01
N ILE A 874 -32.31 -21.75 -19.73
CA ILE A 874 -30.95 -21.43 -19.28
C ILE A 874 -30.20 -22.72 -18.95
N ARG A 875 -29.04 -22.89 -19.58
CA ARG A 875 -28.09 -23.97 -19.29
C ARG A 875 -26.93 -23.42 -18.48
N ILE A 876 -26.66 -23.97 -17.31
CA ILE A 876 -25.48 -23.65 -16.52
C ILE A 876 -24.48 -24.81 -16.66
N ILE A 877 -23.32 -24.53 -17.21
CA ILE A 877 -22.21 -25.47 -17.32
C ILE A 877 -21.20 -25.11 -16.24
N VAL A 878 -20.97 -26.03 -15.30
CA VAL A 878 -19.88 -25.92 -14.33
C VAL A 878 -18.72 -26.74 -14.87
N LEU A 879 -17.61 -26.06 -15.17
CA LEU A 879 -16.46 -26.65 -15.83
C LEU A 879 -15.19 -26.40 -15.01
N ASN A 880 -14.54 -27.49 -14.60
CA ASN A 880 -13.18 -27.49 -14.12
C ASN A 880 -12.22 -27.32 -15.31
N ASP A 881 -11.69 -26.12 -15.44
CA ASP A 881 -10.73 -25.74 -16.48
C ASP A 881 -9.26 -25.85 -16.04
N MET A 882 -8.98 -26.28 -14.80
CA MET A 882 -7.61 -26.35 -14.24
C MET A 882 -6.68 -27.29 -15.01
N ASN A 883 -7.24 -28.23 -15.77
CA ASN A 883 -6.51 -29.27 -16.48
C ASN A 883 -6.71 -29.24 -18.00
N LEU A 884 -7.20 -28.13 -18.57
CA LEU A 884 -7.31 -27.98 -20.02
C LEU A 884 -5.95 -27.75 -20.68
N ASP A 885 -5.09 -26.98 -20.02
CA ASP A 885 -3.75 -26.70 -20.50
C ASP A 885 -2.79 -27.88 -20.31
N THR A 886 -1.75 -27.90 -21.14
CA THR A 886 -0.75 -28.97 -21.19
C THR A 886 0.66 -28.42 -20.92
N PRO A 887 1.57 -29.22 -20.33
CA PRO A 887 1.41 -30.63 -19.96
C PRO A 887 0.60 -30.86 -18.68
N ALA A 888 -0.33 -31.82 -18.71
CA ALA A 888 -1.07 -32.26 -17.53
C ALA A 888 -0.33 -33.44 -16.85
N LYS A 889 -0.26 -33.41 -15.52
CA LYS A 889 0.35 -34.48 -14.72
C LYS A 889 -0.50 -35.75 -14.69
N ASP A 890 -1.82 -35.59 -14.61
CA ASP A 890 -2.79 -36.69 -14.65
C ASP A 890 -3.64 -36.59 -15.91
N THR A 891 -3.22 -37.30 -16.95
CA THR A 891 -3.93 -37.31 -18.25
C THR A 891 -5.31 -37.93 -18.15
N SER A 892 -5.57 -38.82 -17.18
CA SER A 892 -6.89 -39.44 -17.02
C SER A 892 -7.96 -38.43 -16.58
N LEU A 893 -7.57 -37.48 -15.71
CA LEU A 893 -8.45 -36.37 -15.32
C LEU A 893 -8.66 -35.41 -16.48
N GLN A 894 -7.62 -35.14 -17.27
CA GLN A 894 -7.71 -34.30 -18.46
C GLN A 894 -8.67 -34.93 -19.49
N ASP A 895 -8.52 -36.22 -19.77
CA ASP A 895 -9.42 -36.98 -20.66
C ASP A 895 -10.87 -36.94 -20.16
N ALA A 896 -11.10 -37.02 -18.84
CA ALA A 896 -12.43 -36.90 -18.26
C ALA A 896 -13.04 -35.50 -18.45
N THR A 897 -12.25 -34.43 -18.31
CA THR A 897 -12.70 -33.05 -18.59
C THR A 897 -13.06 -32.89 -20.08
N TYR A 898 -12.21 -33.39 -21.00
CA TYR A 898 -12.51 -33.34 -22.43
C TYR A 898 -13.74 -34.19 -22.81
N ALA A 899 -13.91 -35.35 -22.19
CA ALA A 899 -15.11 -36.18 -22.38
C ALA A 899 -16.39 -35.46 -21.91
N PHE A 900 -16.32 -34.73 -20.79
CA PHE A 900 -17.42 -33.90 -20.33
C PHE A 900 -17.75 -32.79 -21.34
N ILE A 901 -16.75 -32.03 -21.81
CA ILE A 901 -16.92 -30.99 -22.83
C ILE A 901 -17.57 -31.58 -24.09
N ASN A 902 -17.10 -32.72 -24.57
CA ASN A 902 -17.69 -33.40 -25.72
C ASN A 902 -19.16 -33.77 -25.48
N SER A 903 -19.52 -34.28 -24.29
CA SER A 903 -20.92 -34.59 -23.97
C SER A 903 -21.81 -33.34 -23.95
N VAL A 904 -21.29 -32.21 -23.45
CA VAL A 904 -22.01 -30.92 -23.44
C VAL A 904 -22.24 -30.42 -24.87
N ILE A 905 -21.26 -30.61 -25.75
CA ILE A 905 -21.39 -30.28 -27.18
C ILE A 905 -22.45 -31.17 -27.83
N GLU A 906 -22.41 -32.48 -27.57
CA GLU A 906 -23.37 -33.46 -28.13
C GLU A 906 -24.81 -33.21 -27.69
N THR A 907 -25.03 -32.77 -26.45
CA THR A 907 -26.39 -32.53 -25.92
C THR A 907 -26.89 -31.11 -26.12
N SER A 908 -26.08 -30.26 -26.75
CA SER A 908 -26.49 -28.93 -27.16
C SER A 908 -27.40 -29.00 -28.38
N SER A 909 -28.48 -28.22 -28.39
CA SER A 909 -29.28 -28.00 -29.59
C SER A 909 -28.43 -27.37 -30.71
N ALA A 910 -28.87 -27.57 -31.95
CA ALA A 910 -28.20 -26.98 -33.10
C ALA A 910 -28.17 -25.44 -32.98
N VAL A 911 -27.10 -24.82 -33.48
CA VAL A 911 -26.83 -23.38 -33.29
C VAL A 911 -27.84 -22.47 -33.99
N GLU A 912 -28.62 -23.02 -34.92
CA GLU A 912 -29.71 -22.35 -35.64
C GLU A 912 -30.93 -22.11 -34.75
N TYR A 913 -31.13 -22.93 -33.72
CA TYR A 913 -32.31 -22.82 -32.87
C TYR A 913 -32.18 -21.69 -31.85
N ASN A 914 -33.27 -20.96 -31.67
CA ASN A 914 -33.42 -19.87 -30.71
C ASN A 914 -34.20 -20.34 -29.47
N GLY A 915 -33.88 -19.80 -28.30
CA GLY A 915 -34.59 -20.11 -27.04
C GLY A 915 -33.66 -20.54 -25.91
N HIS A 916 -32.50 -21.11 -26.22
CA HIS A 916 -31.53 -21.55 -25.19
C HIS A 916 -30.46 -20.48 -24.94
N PHE A 917 -29.97 -20.41 -23.70
CA PHE A 917 -28.89 -19.52 -23.28
C PHE A 917 -27.92 -20.22 -22.32
N THR A 918 -26.63 -20.12 -22.60
CA THR A 918 -25.61 -20.86 -21.85
C THR A 918 -24.81 -19.94 -20.92
N VAL A 919 -24.80 -20.25 -19.62
CA VAL A 919 -23.93 -19.65 -18.61
C VAL A 919 -22.82 -20.65 -18.31
N VAL A 920 -21.56 -20.30 -18.59
CA VAL A 920 -20.42 -21.15 -18.18
C VAL A 920 -19.78 -20.56 -16.93
N LEU A 921 -19.62 -21.40 -15.91
CA LEU A 921 -18.97 -21.08 -14.65
C LEU A 921 -17.67 -21.86 -14.57
N THR A 922 -16.57 -21.14 -14.46
CA THR A 922 -15.22 -21.71 -14.47
C THR A 922 -14.29 -20.90 -13.57
N HIS A 923 -13.04 -21.29 -13.39
CA HIS A 923 -12.13 -20.60 -12.46
C HIS A 923 -11.05 -19.83 -13.21
N ILE A 924 -10.28 -20.43 -14.11
CA ILE A 924 -9.24 -19.69 -14.85
C ILE A 924 -9.87 -18.86 -15.98
N PRO A 925 -9.57 -17.56 -16.10
CA PRO A 925 -10.09 -16.76 -17.19
C PRO A 925 -9.51 -17.19 -18.55
N LEU A 926 -10.27 -16.97 -19.63
CA LEU A 926 -9.76 -17.22 -20.98
C LEU A 926 -8.55 -16.32 -21.28
N TYR A 927 -7.74 -16.74 -22.26
CA TYR A 927 -6.61 -15.98 -22.77
C TYR A 927 -7.02 -14.54 -23.12
N LYS A 928 -6.14 -13.57 -22.85
CA LYS A 928 -6.31 -12.16 -23.20
C LYS A 928 -4.92 -11.57 -23.43
N PRO A 929 -4.65 -10.87 -24.54
CA PRO A 929 -3.35 -10.27 -24.78
C PRO A 929 -3.05 -9.19 -23.74
N GLU A 930 -1.76 -8.96 -23.49
CA GLU A 930 -1.28 -7.92 -22.57
C GLU A 930 -1.90 -6.55 -22.89
N GLY A 931 -2.32 -5.84 -21.86
CA GLY A 931 -2.96 -4.52 -21.97
C GLY A 931 -4.48 -4.53 -22.11
N VAL A 932 -5.12 -5.69 -22.31
CA VAL A 932 -6.60 -5.80 -22.23
C VAL A 932 -7.03 -5.81 -20.77
N CYS A 933 -6.57 -6.79 -19.98
CA CYS A 933 -6.80 -6.84 -18.54
C CYS A 933 -5.60 -6.29 -17.76
N VAL A 934 -5.76 -6.10 -16.45
CA VAL A 934 -4.62 -5.76 -15.57
C VAL A 934 -3.66 -6.95 -15.53
N ASP A 935 -4.21 -8.13 -15.35
CA ASP A 935 -3.47 -9.39 -15.34
C ASP A 935 -3.10 -9.81 -16.77
N SER A 936 -1.82 -10.10 -16.97
CA SER A 936 -1.27 -10.55 -18.26
C SER A 936 -1.17 -12.07 -18.33
N PRO A 937 -1.15 -12.67 -19.54
CA PRO A 937 -0.89 -14.11 -19.69
C PRO A 937 0.41 -14.51 -18.99
N PHE A 938 0.32 -15.53 -18.14
CA PHE A 938 1.43 -16.07 -17.37
C PHE A 938 1.30 -17.58 -17.28
N PHE A 939 2.42 -18.28 -17.46
CA PHE A 939 2.56 -19.71 -17.27
C PHE A 939 3.90 -19.99 -16.62
N ASP A 940 3.87 -20.73 -15.52
CA ASP A 940 5.04 -21.35 -14.90
C ASP A 940 4.90 -22.86 -14.96
N PHE A 941 6.02 -23.57 -15.05
CA PHE A 941 6.05 -25.03 -15.21
C PHE A 941 6.90 -25.66 -14.12
N HIS A 942 6.51 -26.86 -13.71
CA HIS A 942 7.33 -27.69 -12.85
C HIS A 942 8.63 -28.09 -13.56
N GLY A 943 9.71 -28.29 -12.80
CA GLY A 943 10.97 -28.78 -13.38
C GLY A 943 10.80 -30.17 -14.01
N GLU A 944 11.75 -30.58 -14.86
CA GLU A 944 11.70 -31.91 -15.52
C GLU A 944 11.60 -33.06 -14.50
N HIS A 945 12.23 -32.92 -13.33
CA HIS A 945 12.17 -33.90 -12.25
C HIS A 945 10.78 -34.05 -11.60
N ASP A 946 9.93 -33.04 -11.71
CA ASP A 946 8.59 -32.98 -11.13
C ASP A 946 7.48 -33.30 -12.17
N GLY A 947 7.87 -33.67 -13.40
CA GLY A 947 6.97 -34.07 -14.48
C GLY A 947 6.66 -32.99 -15.52
N GLY A 948 7.24 -31.78 -15.39
CA GLY A 948 7.16 -30.74 -16.43
C GLY A 948 5.78 -30.09 -16.65
N GLY A 949 4.77 -30.44 -15.85
CA GLY A 949 3.41 -29.93 -16.01
C GLY A 949 3.24 -28.48 -15.57
N VAL A 950 2.11 -27.88 -15.96
CA VAL A 950 1.78 -26.49 -15.59
C VAL A 950 1.73 -26.33 -14.08
N LYS A 951 2.62 -25.51 -13.53
CA LYS A 951 2.72 -25.23 -12.09
C LYS A 951 1.81 -24.09 -11.66
N GLU A 952 1.67 -23.06 -12.49
CA GLU A 952 0.89 -21.87 -12.20
C GLU A 952 0.51 -21.16 -13.50
N GLN A 953 -0.68 -20.58 -13.57
CA GLN A 953 -1.09 -19.75 -14.70
C GLN A 953 -2.13 -18.71 -14.33
N ASN A 954 -2.06 -17.56 -15.02
CA ASN A 954 -3.04 -16.48 -14.84
C ASN A 954 -4.27 -16.66 -15.72
N LEU A 955 -4.10 -17.18 -16.93
CA LEU A 955 -5.14 -17.30 -17.94
C LEU A 955 -4.97 -18.65 -18.63
N LEU A 956 -6.04 -19.18 -19.23
CA LEU A 956 -5.93 -20.34 -20.11
C LEU A 956 -5.05 -20.01 -21.32
N SER A 957 -4.45 -21.02 -21.94
CA SER A 957 -3.72 -20.80 -23.19
C SER A 957 -4.65 -20.32 -24.30
N TYR A 958 -4.05 -19.71 -25.32
CA TYR A 958 -4.79 -19.31 -26.51
C TYR A 958 -5.53 -20.50 -27.15
N ASP A 959 -4.89 -21.66 -27.23
CA ASP A 959 -5.46 -22.86 -27.86
C ASP A 959 -6.60 -23.46 -27.03
N ALA A 960 -6.42 -23.56 -25.70
CA ALA A 960 -7.48 -24.00 -24.80
C ALA A 960 -8.70 -23.06 -24.85
N SER A 961 -8.45 -21.75 -24.84
CA SER A 961 -9.50 -20.72 -24.93
C SER A 961 -10.24 -20.76 -26.26
N LYS A 962 -9.52 -20.99 -27.36
CA LYS A 962 -10.11 -21.16 -28.69
C LYS A 962 -10.99 -22.40 -28.73
N GLY A 963 -10.47 -23.56 -28.29
CA GLY A 963 -11.23 -24.81 -28.26
C GLY A 963 -12.48 -24.71 -27.38
N PHE A 964 -12.38 -23.99 -26.27
CA PHE A 964 -13.51 -23.69 -25.39
C PHE A 964 -14.61 -22.90 -26.11
N LEU A 965 -14.26 -21.79 -26.76
CA LEU A 965 -15.20 -20.90 -27.46
C LEU A 965 -15.83 -21.58 -28.69
N GLU A 966 -15.02 -22.24 -29.51
CA GLU A 966 -15.49 -22.93 -30.72
C GLU A 966 -16.30 -24.18 -30.37
N GLY A 967 -15.92 -24.93 -29.34
CA GLY A 967 -16.60 -26.14 -28.90
C GLY A 967 -17.95 -25.84 -28.24
N ILE A 968 -17.92 -25.20 -27.07
CA ILE A 968 -19.11 -25.01 -26.23
C ILE A 968 -20.14 -24.10 -26.92
N PHE A 969 -19.67 -23.01 -27.52
CA PHE A 969 -20.56 -22.02 -28.14
C PHE A 969 -20.72 -22.21 -29.65
N GLY A 970 -19.90 -23.01 -30.34
CA GLY A 970 -20.03 -23.17 -31.80
C GLY A 970 -19.69 -21.89 -32.58
N MET A 971 -18.95 -20.96 -31.99
CA MET A 971 -18.56 -19.71 -32.65
C MET A 971 -17.50 -20.00 -33.71
N SER A 972 -17.63 -19.42 -34.92
CA SER A 972 -16.69 -19.69 -36.02
C SER A 972 -16.47 -18.47 -36.91
N GLY A 973 -15.23 -18.34 -37.40
CA GLY A 973 -14.90 -17.41 -38.48
C GLY A 973 -15.47 -17.81 -39.84
N ASN A 974 -15.94 -19.04 -40.01
CA ASN A 974 -16.55 -19.53 -41.25
C ASN A 974 -18.03 -19.15 -41.33
N THR A 975 -18.38 -18.30 -42.28
CA THR A 975 -19.76 -17.87 -42.54
C THR A 975 -20.63 -18.96 -43.17
N GLU A 976 -20.03 -20.02 -43.71
CA GLU A 976 -20.74 -21.19 -44.25
C GLU A 976 -20.96 -22.29 -43.19
N ALA A 977 -20.43 -22.10 -41.98
CA ALA A 977 -20.72 -23.00 -40.87
C ALA A 977 -22.19 -22.90 -40.43
N PRO A 978 -22.74 -23.94 -39.77
CA PRO A 978 -24.02 -23.89 -39.06
C PRO A 978 -24.25 -22.56 -38.32
N GLY A 979 -25.46 -22.02 -38.40
CA GLY A 979 -25.81 -20.71 -37.81
C GLY A 979 -25.01 -19.51 -38.36
N ASN A 980 -24.41 -19.63 -39.55
CA ASN A 980 -23.49 -18.67 -40.16
C ASN A 980 -22.24 -18.36 -39.29
N GLY A 981 -21.81 -19.33 -38.47
CA GLY A 981 -20.69 -19.18 -37.55
C GLY A 981 -20.96 -18.26 -36.36
N LYS A 982 -22.21 -17.84 -36.13
CA LYS A 982 -22.56 -16.97 -34.99
C LYS A 982 -22.42 -17.63 -33.63
N GLY A 983 -22.53 -18.96 -33.60
CA GLY A 983 -22.57 -19.72 -32.37
C GLY A 983 -23.83 -19.47 -31.54
N ARG A 984 -23.85 -20.06 -30.35
CA ARG A 984 -24.92 -19.99 -29.36
C ARG A 984 -24.76 -18.78 -28.47
N ARG A 985 -25.88 -18.30 -27.93
CA ARG A 985 -25.90 -17.19 -26.98
C ARG A 985 -25.48 -17.66 -25.59
N GLY A 986 -24.75 -16.79 -24.89
CA GLY A 986 -24.38 -17.08 -23.52
C GLY A 986 -23.48 -16.03 -22.88
N VAL A 987 -22.93 -16.39 -21.74
CA VAL A 987 -21.97 -15.60 -20.97
C VAL A 987 -21.04 -16.53 -20.19
N ILE A 988 -19.79 -16.11 -20.01
CA ILE A 988 -18.81 -16.82 -19.18
C ILE A 988 -18.56 -16.00 -17.92
N LEU A 989 -18.64 -16.64 -16.75
CA LEU A 989 -18.25 -16.07 -15.47
C LEU A 989 -17.13 -16.91 -14.86
N ASN A 990 -16.09 -16.24 -14.37
CA ASN A 990 -15.00 -16.87 -13.63
C ASN A 990 -14.54 -16.02 -12.45
N GLY A 991 -13.85 -16.66 -11.51
CA GLY A 991 -13.19 -16.04 -10.36
C GLY A 991 -11.83 -16.69 -10.29
N HIS A 992 -10.77 -15.90 -10.39
CA HIS A 992 -9.38 -16.29 -10.17
C HIS A 992 -8.73 -15.12 -9.43
N ASP A 993 -7.54 -15.32 -8.86
CA ASP A 993 -6.77 -14.35 -8.06
C ASP A 993 -6.34 -13.07 -8.83
N HIS A 994 -7.32 -12.30 -9.28
CA HIS A 994 -7.23 -11.25 -10.30
C HIS A 994 -8.03 -10.01 -9.89
N GLU A 995 -7.68 -8.85 -10.46
CA GLU A 995 -8.37 -7.57 -10.19
C GLU A 995 -9.79 -7.51 -10.83
N GLY A 996 -10.18 -8.56 -11.55
CA GLY A 996 -11.43 -8.65 -12.29
C GLY A 996 -11.33 -8.00 -13.67
N CYS A 997 -12.08 -8.55 -14.62
CA CYS A 997 -12.02 -8.12 -16.01
C CYS A 997 -13.31 -8.44 -16.77
N ASP A 998 -13.90 -7.44 -17.43
CA ASP A 998 -15.09 -7.59 -18.26
C ASP A 998 -14.72 -7.40 -19.74
N THR A 999 -14.79 -8.49 -20.51
CA THR A 999 -14.28 -8.56 -21.89
C THR A 999 -15.31 -9.09 -22.88
N PHE A 1000 -15.12 -8.72 -24.14
CA PHE A 1000 -15.87 -9.23 -25.29
C PHE A 1000 -14.93 -9.98 -26.22
N HIS A 1001 -15.22 -11.27 -26.41
CA HIS A 1001 -14.49 -12.20 -27.27
C HIS A 1001 -15.23 -12.30 -28.59
N TYR A 1002 -14.61 -11.97 -29.71
CA TYR A 1002 -15.30 -11.96 -31.00
C TYR A 1002 -14.39 -12.39 -32.15
N ILE A 1003 -14.98 -12.81 -33.26
CA ILE A 1003 -14.27 -13.11 -34.50
C ILE A 1003 -14.77 -12.15 -35.57
N ASN A 1004 -13.87 -11.40 -36.20
CA ASN A 1004 -14.26 -10.55 -37.33
C ASN A 1004 -14.38 -11.40 -38.60
N GLN A 1005 -15.60 -11.74 -39.00
CA GLN A 1005 -15.87 -12.52 -40.22
C GLN A 1005 -15.70 -11.71 -41.52
N THR A 1006 -15.46 -10.40 -41.43
CA THR A 1006 -15.23 -9.53 -42.59
C THR A 1006 -13.75 -9.28 -42.91
N ASP A 1007 -12.85 -9.69 -42.00
CA ASP A 1007 -11.43 -9.35 -42.06
C ASP A 1007 -10.61 -10.51 -42.61
N GLY A 1008 -10.03 -10.31 -43.80
CA GLY A 1008 -9.18 -11.30 -44.48
C GLY A 1008 -9.89 -12.53 -45.05
N ASP A 1009 -9.08 -13.43 -45.64
CA ASP A 1009 -9.53 -14.73 -46.12
C ASP A 1009 -9.88 -15.68 -44.95
N LEU A 1010 -10.65 -16.74 -45.21
CA LEU A 1010 -11.12 -17.69 -44.19
C LEU A 1010 -10.01 -18.22 -43.24
N GLY A 1011 -8.78 -18.37 -43.73
CA GLY A 1011 -7.62 -18.82 -42.95
C GLY A 1011 -6.98 -17.75 -42.06
N ASP A 1012 -7.23 -16.47 -42.33
CA ASP A 1012 -6.62 -15.33 -41.62
C ASP A 1012 -7.51 -14.76 -40.51
N ARG A 1013 -8.80 -15.13 -40.50
CA ARG A 1013 -9.77 -14.72 -39.47
C ARG A 1013 -9.38 -15.28 -38.11
N LYS A 1014 -9.01 -14.40 -37.18
CA LYS A 1014 -8.63 -14.76 -35.81
C LYS A 1014 -9.64 -14.22 -34.81
N TRP A 1015 -9.76 -14.95 -33.70
CA TRP A 1015 -10.45 -14.46 -32.52
C TRP A 1015 -9.68 -13.28 -31.92
N GLN A 1016 -10.45 -12.28 -31.48
CA GLN A 1016 -9.98 -11.03 -30.90
C GLN A 1016 -10.73 -10.79 -29.58
N VAL A 1017 -10.11 -10.02 -28.70
CA VAL A 1017 -10.68 -9.67 -27.41
C VAL A 1017 -10.40 -8.22 -27.08
N GLU A 1018 -11.38 -7.58 -26.47
CA GLU A 1018 -11.28 -6.21 -25.97
C GLU A 1018 -12.17 -6.04 -24.73
N ARG A 1019 -12.04 -4.92 -24.03
CA ARG A 1019 -12.90 -4.59 -22.89
C ARG A 1019 -14.35 -4.36 -23.34
N TRP A 1020 -15.31 -4.88 -22.57
CA TRP A 1020 -16.74 -4.78 -22.88
C TRP A 1020 -17.22 -3.33 -23.11
N PRO A 1021 -16.87 -2.33 -22.29
CA PRO A 1021 -17.27 -0.94 -22.55
C PRO A 1021 -16.76 -0.40 -23.90
N THR A 1022 -15.58 -0.81 -24.33
CA THR A 1022 -14.97 -0.42 -25.61
C THR A 1022 -15.72 -1.07 -26.78
N ALA A 1023 -15.98 -2.38 -26.70
CA ALA A 1023 -16.76 -3.12 -27.68
C ALA A 1023 -18.17 -2.53 -27.86
N LYS A 1024 -18.83 -2.23 -26.73
CA LYS A 1024 -20.17 -1.64 -26.70
C LYS A 1024 -20.16 -0.23 -27.28
N GLY A 1025 -19.21 0.62 -26.88
CA GLY A 1025 -19.10 2.01 -27.34
C GLY A 1025 -18.86 2.17 -28.84
N ARG A 1026 -18.15 1.23 -29.47
CA ARG A 1026 -17.95 1.21 -30.93
C ARG A 1026 -19.05 0.50 -31.71
N GLY A 1027 -20.06 -0.06 -31.03
CA GLY A 1027 -21.17 -0.79 -31.65
C GLY A 1027 -20.79 -2.16 -32.20
N ALA A 1028 -19.76 -2.81 -31.66
CA ALA A 1028 -19.34 -4.15 -32.10
C ALA A 1028 -20.23 -5.27 -31.56
N VAL A 1029 -20.82 -5.06 -30.39
CA VAL A 1029 -21.70 -6.02 -29.74
C VAL A 1029 -22.97 -6.17 -30.59
N GLY A 1030 -23.16 -7.35 -31.18
CA GLY A 1030 -24.29 -7.63 -32.08
C GLY A 1030 -24.12 -7.11 -33.51
N ALA A 1031 -22.93 -6.63 -33.89
CA ALA A 1031 -22.67 -6.17 -35.25
C ALA A 1031 -22.76 -7.31 -36.28
N PRO A 1032 -23.30 -7.07 -37.49
CA PRO A 1032 -23.28 -8.06 -38.58
C PRO A 1032 -21.85 -8.46 -38.92
N GLY A 1033 -21.56 -9.76 -38.97
CA GLY A 1033 -20.23 -10.28 -39.31
C GLY A 1033 -19.19 -10.23 -38.18
N ALA A 1034 -19.59 -9.96 -36.94
CA ALA A 1034 -18.70 -10.00 -35.77
C ALA A 1034 -19.34 -10.81 -34.62
N PRO A 1035 -19.51 -12.14 -34.76
CA PRO A 1035 -20.01 -12.96 -33.68
C PRO A 1035 -19.07 -12.89 -32.48
N GLY A 1036 -19.65 -12.83 -31.28
CA GLY A 1036 -18.89 -12.73 -30.05
C GLY A 1036 -19.70 -12.96 -28.79
N LEU A 1037 -18.97 -13.09 -27.68
CA LEU A 1037 -19.45 -13.51 -26.37
C LEU A 1037 -18.80 -12.64 -25.29
N ARG A 1038 -19.54 -12.35 -24.22
CA ARG A 1038 -19.01 -11.64 -23.05
C ARG A 1038 -18.42 -12.63 -22.04
N GLU A 1039 -17.22 -12.34 -21.55
CA GLU A 1039 -16.58 -13.03 -20.43
C GLU A 1039 -16.41 -12.04 -19.28
N ILE A 1040 -16.74 -12.48 -18.06
CA ILE A 1040 -16.70 -11.66 -16.86
C ILE A 1040 -15.87 -12.39 -15.79
N THR A 1041 -14.66 -11.90 -15.56
CA THR A 1041 -13.84 -12.26 -14.41
C THR A 1041 -14.28 -11.43 -13.21
N VAL A 1042 -14.94 -12.08 -12.25
CA VAL A 1042 -15.36 -11.49 -10.99
C VAL A 1042 -14.11 -11.21 -10.16
N ARG A 1043 -13.99 -9.97 -9.67
CA ARG A 1043 -12.86 -9.54 -8.86
C ARG A 1043 -12.80 -10.35 -7.56
N SER A 1044 -11.64 -10.94 -7.27
CA SER A 1044 -11.39 -11.74 -6.08
C SER A 1044 -11.76 -11.00 -4.79
N MET A 1045 -12.45 -11.70 -3.88
CA MET A 1045 -12.82 -11.19 -2.55
C MET A 1045 -11.63 -11.06 -1.61
N MET A 1046 -10.52 -11.73 -1.92
CA MET A 1046 -9.32 -11.80 -1.12
C MET A 1046 -8.13 -11.16 -1.87
N GLY A 1047 -7.03 -10.90 -1.16
CA GLY A 1047 -5.90 -10.12 -1.68
C GLY A 1047 -6.13 -8.60 -1.64
N ASP A 1048 -5.24 -7.83 -2.25
CA ASP A 1048 -5.22 -6.36 -2.19
C ASP A 1048 -6.24 -5.69 -3.14
N PHE A 1049 -7.11 -6.45 -3.80
CA PHE A 1049 -7.99 -5.96 -4.88
C PHE A 1049 -9.30 -5.31 -4.40
N GLY A 1050 -9.64 -5.43 -3.11
CA GLY A 1050 -10.80 -4.79 -2.49
C GLY A 1050 -12.16 -5.47 -2.72
N GLY A 1051 -12.24 -6.52 -3.54
CA GLY A 1051 -13.36 -7.46 -3.68
C GLY A 1051 -14.69 -6.91 -4.22
N ASN A 1052 -15.27 -7.58 -5.22
CA ASN A 1052 -16.64 -7.31 -5.69
C ASN A 1052 -17.46 -8.60 -5.78
N ALA A 1053 -18.73 -8.54 -5.36
CA ALA A 1053 -19.71 -9.54 -5.76
C ALA A 1053 -20.25 -9.22 -7.17
N GLY A 1054 -20.43 -10.25 -7.99
CA GLY A 1054 -21.07 -10.15 -9.29
C GLY A 1054 -22.58 -10.36 -9.22
N LEU A 1055 -23.33 -9.52 -9.93
CA LEU A 1055 -24.80 -9.54 -9.99
C LEU A 1055 -25.24 -9.69 -11.45
N LEU A 1056 -25.40 -10.93 -11.92
CA LEU A 1056 -25.88 -11.24 -13.26
C LEU A 1056 -27.41 -11.38 -13.25
N SER A 1057 -28.10 -10.70 -14.18
CA SER A 1057 -29.54 -10.89 -14.42
C SER A 1057 -29.79 -11.30 -15.86
N ALA A 1058 -30.64 -12.30 -16.07
CA ALA A 1058 -31.06 -12.75 -17.39
C ALA A 1058 -32.58 -12.89 -17.49
N TRP A 1059 -33.14 -12.46 -18.61
CA TRP A 1059 -34.58 -12.50 -18.90
C TRP A 1059 -34.83 -12.86 -20.36
N PHE A 1060 -35.99 -13.47 -20.63
CA PHE A 1060 -36.37 -13.85 -21.97
C PHE A 1060 -37.16 -12.74 -22.66
N ASP A 1061 -36.81 -12.43 -23.90
CA ASP A 1061 -37.56 -11.53 -24.77
C ASP A 1061 -38.32 -12.35 -25.81
N GLU A 1062 -39.64 -12.43 -25.65
CA GLU A 1062 -40.54 -13.17 -26.54
C GLU A 1062 -40.64 -12.54 -27.94
N ALA A 1063 -40.37 -11.24 -28.10
CA ALA A 1063 -40.44 -10.58 -29.40
C ALA A 1063 -39.31 -11.02 -30.34
N THR A 1064 -38.09 -11.12 -29.80
CA THR A 1064 -36.91 -11.62 -30.53
C THR A 1064 -36.67 -13.11 -30.35
N TRP A 1065 -37.48 -13.77 -29.52
CA TRP A 1065 -37.29 -15.17 -29.08
C TRP A 1065 -35.88 -15.46 -28.54
N SER A 1066 -35.34 -14.53 -27.74
CA SER A 1066 -33.95 -14.60 -27.28
C SER A 1066 -33.76 -14.15 -25.85
N TRP A 1067 -32.81 -14.77 -25.15
CA TRP A 1067 -32.39 -14.32 -23.83
C TRP A 1067 -31.56 -13.04 -23.92
N GLN A 1068 -31.86 -12.13 -23.00
CA GLN A 1068 -31.12 -10.91 -22.72
C GLN A 1068 -30.49 -11.02 -21.34
N PHE A 1069 -29.35 -10.38 -21.13
CA PHE A 1069 -28.72 -10.34 -19.82
C PHE A 1069 -27.96 -9.04 -19.60
N GLU A 1070 -27.77 -8.69 -18.33
CA GLU A 1070 -26.91 -7.59 -17.92
C GLU A 1070 -26.20 -7.96 -16.61
N TYR A 1071 -25.04 -7.34 -16.39
CA TYR A 1071 -24.18 -7.59 -15.24
C TYR A 1071 -23.87 -6.30 -14.49
N ALA A 1072 -23.96 -6.37 -13.16
CA ALA A 1072 -23.53 -5.31 -12.26
C ALA A 1072 -22.57 -5.86 -11.21
N THR A 1073 -21.79 -4.97 -10.58
CA THR A 1073 -20.91 -5.31 -9.47
C THR A 1073 -21.40 -4.66 -8.17
N CYS A 1074 -21.18 -5.34 -7.06
CA CYS A 1074 -21.40 -4.81 -5.72
C CYS A 1074 -20.08 -4.83 -4.96
N ALA A 1075 -19.51 -3.66 -4.69
CA ALA A 1075 -18.28 -3.56 -3.93
C ALA A 1075 -18.48 -4.05 -2.49
N LEU A 1076 -17.48 -4.75 -1.97
CA LEU A 1076 -17.55 -5.39 -0.66
C LEU A 1076 -16.99 -4.47 0.42
N GLY A 1077 -17.38 -4.71 1.68
CA GLY A 1077 -16.69 -4.10 2.82
C GLY A 1077 -15.25 -4.59 2.91
N THR A 1078 -14.43 -4.04 3.82
CA THR A 1078 -13.09 -4.57 4.10
C THR A 1078 -13.06 -5.33 5.42
N GLN A 1079 -12.23 -6.38 5.50
CA GLN A 1079 -12.07 -7.17 6.73
C GLN A 1079 -11.62 -6.31 7.93
N HIS A 1080 -10.77 -5.31 7.69
CA HIS A 1080 -10.32 -4.37 8.74
C HIS A 1080 -11.46 -3.54 9.32
N PHE A 1081 -12.41 -3.09 8.48
CA PHE A 1081 -13.58 -2.36 8.96
C PHE A 1081 -14.53 -3.28 9.74
N TRP A 1082 -14.69 -4.53 9.29
CA TRP A 1082 -15.45 -5.55 10.03
C TRP A 1082 -14.88 -5.77 11.43
N TRP A 1083 -13.56 -5.92 11.57
CA TRP A 1083 -12.89 -6.03 12.87
C TRP A 1083 -13.05 -4.77 13.71
N PHE A 1084 -12.88 -3.59 13.11
CA PHE A 1084 -13.01 -2.31 13.81
C PHE A 1084 -14.40 -2.16 14.46
N ALA A 1085 -15.47 -2.40 13.70
CA ALA A 1085 -16.84 -2.28 14.21
C ALA A 1085 -17.11 -3.26 15.37
N HIS A 1086 -16.75 -4.54 15.20
CA HIS A 1086 -16.99 -5.55 16.25
C HIS A 1086 -16.12 -5.36 17.50
N ILE A 1087 -14.87 -4.90 17.35
CA ILE A 1087 -14.01 -4.54 18.50
C ILE A 1087 -14.60 -3.32 19.21
N LEU A 1088 -15.07 -2.33 18.48
CA LEU A 1088 -15.70 -1.15 19.04
C LEU A 1088 -16.99 -1.51 19.80
N ASP A 1089 -17.82 -2.39 19.24
CA ASP A 1089 -19.02 -2.94 19.89
C ASP A 1089 -18.65 -3.70 21.18
N LEU A 1090 -17.61 -4.53 21.14
CA LEU A 1090 -17.14 -5.26 22.32
C LEU A 1090 -16.67 -4.29 23.42
N VAL A 1091 -15.88 -3.27 23.07
CA VAL A 1091 -15.42 -2.25 24.01
C VAL A 1091 -16.60 -1.46 24.58
N ALA A 1092 -17.63 -1.19 23.76
CA ALA A 1092 -18.86 -0.53 24.22
C ALA A 1092 -19.60 -1.37 25.25
N ILE A 1093 -19.82 -2.65 24.95
CA ILE A 1093 -20.52 -3.59 25.84
C ILE A 1093 -19.74 -3.76 27.15
N VAL A 1094 -18.43 -3.99 27.09
CA VAL A 1094 -17.57 -4.12 28.29
C VAL A 1094 -17.60 -2.82 29.11
N GLY A 1095 -17.51 -1.67 28.45
CA GLY A 1095 -17.62 -0.36 29.10
C GLY A 1095 -18.97 -0.17 29.80
N ILE A 1096 -20.08 -0.56 29.16
CA ILE A 1096 -21.44 -0.49 29.74
C ILE A 1096 -21.54 -1.40 30.97
N ILE A 1097 -21.06 -2.64 30.88
CA ILE A 1097 -21.07 -3.58 32.01
C ILE A 1097 -20.24 -3.03 33.17
N ALA A 1098 -19.02 -2.54 32.88
CA ALA A 1098 -18.15 -1.95 33.90
C ALA A 1098 -18.80 -0.71 34.54
N TYR A 1099 -19.45 0.15 33.76
CA TYR A 1099 -20.18 1.30 34.26
C TYR A 1099 -21.33 0.89 35.17
N ILE A 1100 -22.13 -0.11 34.80
CA ILE A 1100 -23.24 -0.63 35.62
C ILE A 1100 -22.70 -1.19 36.95
N VAL A 1101 -21.68 -2.04 36.90
CA VAL A 1101 -21.09 -2.66 38.09
C VAL A 1101 -20.52 -1.59 39.04
N LEU A 1102 -19.74 -0.65 38.53
CA LEU A 1102 -19.11 0.39 39.35
C LEU A 1102 -20.14 1.39 39.90
N SER A 1103 -21.18 1.71 39.13
CA SER A 1103 -22.29 2.56 39.60
C SER A 1103 -23.06 1.91 40.76
N VAL A 1104 -23.30 0.59 40.68
CA VAL A 1104 -23.93 -0.18 41.77
C VAL A 1104 -23.01 -0.25 43.00
N MET A 1105 -21.70 -0.36 42.81
CA MET A 1105 -20.73 -0.35 43.92
C MET A 1105 -20.61 1.01 44.60
N GLU A 1106 -20.68 2.12 43.86
CA GLU A 1106 -20.66 3.48 44.42
C GLU A 1106 -21.95 3.84 45.14
N ALA A 1107 -23.11 3.45 44.62
CA ALA A 1107 -24.41 3.68 45.27
C ALA A 1107 -24.51 3.01 46.66
N ASN A 1108 -23.70 1.98 46.93
CA ASN A 1108 -23.65 1.27 48.21
C ASN A 1108 -22.66 1.86 49.23
N LYS A 1109 -21.95 2.97 48.93
CA LYS A 1109 -21.04 3.67 49.87
C LYS A 1109 -21.64 5.01 50.33
N LEU A 1110 -22.34 5.03 51.46
CA LEU A 1110 -22.79 6.26 52.15
C LEU A 1110 -21.65 6.90 52.97
N PRO A 1111 -21.53 8.25 53.05
CA PRO A 1111 -20.38 8.92 53.65
C PRO A 1111 -20.59 9.29 55.13
N ALA A 1112 -19.59 9.02 55.97
CA ALA A 1112 -19.44 9.60 57.30
C ALA A 1112 -18.31 10.64 57.29
N ASN A 1113 -18.65 11.93 57.41
CA ASN A 1113 -17.95 12.90 58.29
C ASN A 1113 -18.46 14.33 58.06
N THR A 1114 -19.14 14.86 59.09
CA THR A 1114 -19.36 16.30 59.29
C THR A 1114 -18.50 16.72 60.50
N LYS A 1115 -17.67 17.76 60.33
CA LYS A 1115 -16.73 18.25 61.37
C LYS A 1115 -17.43 19.10 62.44
N LEU A 1116 -16.98 18.86 63.68
CA LEU A 1116 -16.93 19.67 64.91
C LEU A 1116 -17.68 21.02 64.99
N ASN A 1117 -18.45 21.19 66.09
CA ASN A 1117 -18.22 22.25 67.08
C ASN A 1117 -19.02 22.04 68.38
N GLY A 1118 -18.35 22.21 69.53
CA GLY A 1118 -18.94 22.87 70.71
C GLY A 1118 -19.52 22.01 71.85
N ALA A 1119 -18.94 22.23 73.03
CA ALA A 1119 -19.55 22.19 74.36
C ALA A 1119 -19.83 20.84 75.06
N MET A 1120 -18.84 20.45 75.86
CA MET A 1120 -18.94 20.15 77.30
C MET A 1120 -20.36 20.08 77.93
N LYS A 1121 -20.56 18.96 78.65
CA LYS A 1121 -21.33 18.75 79.90
C LYS A 1121 -22.59 17.86 79.85
N THR A 1122 -22.45 16.79 80.63
CA THR A 1122 -23.38 16.21 81.63
C THR A 1122 -24.53 15.29 81.18
N ASN A 1123 -24.47 14.08 81.75
CA ASN A 1123 -25.54 13.26 82.36
C ASN A 1123 -26.83 13.08 81.53
N GLY A 1124 -27.26 11.88 81.17
CA GLY A 1124 -27.47 10.73 82.05
C GLY A 1124 -28.99 10.53 82.26
N SER A 1125 -29.44 9.28 82.06
CA SER A 1125 -30.77 8.68 82.35
C SER A 1125 -31.96 9.04 81.42
N VAL A 1126 -32.57 8.13 80.60
CA VAL A 1126 -33.25 6.81 80.84
C VAL A 1126 -34.69 7.03 81.37
N PRO A 1127 -35.73 6.20 81.09
CA PRO A 1127 -36.10 5.35 79.94
C PRO A 1127 -37.63 5.41 79.60
N ASN A 1128 -38.05 4.56 78.66
CA ASN A 1128 -39.24 3.66 78.70
C ASN A 1128 -40.15 3.70 77.48
N GLY A 1129 -40.55 2.50 77.05
CA GLY A 1129 -41.80 2.30 76.31
C GLY A 1129 -41.72 1.34 75.13
N ALA A 1130 -41.42 0.06 75.40
CA ALA A 1130 -41.91 -1.03 74.55
C ALA A 1130 -43.46 -1.05 74.62
N VAL A 1131 -44.26 -1.56 73.69
CA VAL A 1131 -44.45 -2.92 73.13
C VAL A 1131 -45.69 -2.76 72.17
N PRO A 1132 -46.29 -3.80 71.54
CA PRO A 1132 -45.90 -4.67 70.42
C PRO A 1132 -46.89 -4.65 69.22
N SER A 1133 -46.54 -5.38 68.15
CA SER A 1133 -47.20 -6.64 67.73
C SER A 1133 -47.35 -6.85 66.21
N ASN A 1134 -46.89 -8.04 65.79
CA ASN A 1134 -47.44 -8.98 64.81
C ASN A 1134 -47.92 -8.52 63.42
N GLY A 1135 -47.38 -9.20 62.40
CA GLY A 1135 -48.19 -10.23 61.73
C GLY A 1135 -48.59 -9.98 60.27
N ALA A 1136 -47.93 -10.74 59.40
CA ALA A 1136 -48.53 -11.63 58.39
C ALA A 1136 -49.52 -11.10 57.31
N ALA A 1137 -49.06 -11.29 56.06
CA ALA A 1137 -49.72 -12.08 55.02
C ALA A 1137 -50.85 -11.50 54.13
N LYS A 1138 -50.63 -11.75 52.83
CA LYS A 1138 -51.59 -12.21 51.79
C LYS A 1138 -52.62 -11.23 51.17
N LYS A 1139 -52.40 -10.98 49.87
CA LYS A 1139 -53.36 -11.03 48.73
C LYS A 1139 -54.65 -11.82 49.05
N PRO A 1140 -55.85 -11.52 48.47
CA PRO A 1140 -56.11 -11.84 47.04
C PRO A 1140 -57.26 -11.07 46.30
N THR A 1141 -57.44 -11.42 44.99
CA THR A 1141 -58.71 -11.55 44.21
C THR A 1141 -59.60 -10.31 43.95
N GLU A 1142 -60.31 -10.12 42.84
CA GLU A 1142 -60.52 -10.79 41.55
C GLU A 1142 -61.48 -9.93 40.68
N ASN A 1143 -61.45 -10.20 39.37
CA ASN A 1143 -62.54 -10.11 38.37
C ASN A 1143 -63.04 -8.75 37.84
N GLY A 1144 -63.15 -8.70 36.51
CA GLY A 1144 -63.88 -7.66 35.78
C GLY A 1144 -63.49 -7.54 34.31
N GLU A 1145 -64.14 -8.31 33.47
CA GLU A 1145 -63.92 -8.55 32.04
C GLU A 1145 -64.63 -7.52 31.11
N VAL A 1146 -64.22 -7.48 29.82
CA VAL A 1146 -65.01 -7.27 28.58
C VAL A 1146 -64.69 -6.05 27.66
N LYS A 1147 -64.07 -6.42 26.52
CA LYS A 1147 -64.22 -6.07 25.07
C LYS A 1147 -64.22 -4.63 24.48
N SER A 1148 -63.44 -4.56 23.38
CA SER A 1148 -63.66 -3.94 22.06
C SER A 1148 -63.84 -2.43 21.90
N SER A 1149 -62.91 -1.83 21.17
CA SER A 1149 -63.12 -1.13 19.88
C SER A 1149 -61.81 -1.12 19.10
#